data_AF-A0A2M6GHG1-F1
#
_entry.id   AF-A0A2M6GHG1-F1
#
_cell.length_a   1.000
_cell.length_b   1.000
_cell.length_c   1.000
_cell.angle_alpha   90.00
_cell.angle_beta   90.00
_cell.angle_gamma   90.00
#
_symmetry.space_group_name_H-M   'P 1'
#
loop_
_entity.id
_entity.type
_entity.pdbx_description
1 polymer ?
#
loop_
_entity_poly.entity_id
_entity_poly.type
_entity_poly.pdbx_seq_one_letter_code
_entity_poly.pdbx_strand_id
1 'polypeptide(L)'
;QLYQQTGQDQLAYQQFSRIIRKTPPYELGFQSKLYLGQVTTLSNAADKEKIDRYFRKLQKDAKNLEYRDKIFYEMARFELKQNKPDQALNYLNQSVRASKNNVVQKGYGYLLAGQIYYDKLQNYQLAYAYYDSAVQVLPPTIADYAASAERRDILKDFATNYTVVVQEDSLQALANLSPADRDRKIADIIALAEAQKAEAARKAVVAAAAAQAGTKQPTNPAQASFNSLTNNNPNNTSTASPATTNALWYFDNPVTIGSAKAEFVRRWGNRSLQDNWRITSQQVNNTPQDVLASNNVDSSTQSNQDATAQQEALRLELVRDIPLSPEQRAASNKRIEDGLFALATIYRERLKEPVRAIETYEKLLARFPNSRFAAETYYTLYLLYKEANDPKAATYANLTKQRFPNTRYAKLIDQPDYLVRVSQGNVKVRQLYDSAYALYNKQKYVPAGNMLNTIRKEYPDSDLGDKIDFLNVLIIGQTEQPSVFKLALQQFATRHPNSSLADKARQYLSSFSLYESGKLSEAEFNKTHPKQVVTATNIPEQPTPAPAPAPVPTPPQRATTAKTPEPDAATPAKDQPVATQKTVTAQTPASTNKQPPANATTKATDKTNAVTSSETVPPAPLVAAKPAFSPVNIQAPQLVVIAYPKGHEAFAEITGKVQGYNNKYNAPDQLTTEIAAFNPTTEFVIIREFSNVKKAKIYTSKQKTPQSPLSKIRGIKFDTFVISSENLPVLLQNGNLEEYLTYYKNNY
;
A
#
# COMPACT_ATOMS: atom_id res chain seq x y z
N GLN A 1 -24.49 -11.99 -27.74
CA GLN A 1 -23.35 -12.04 -26.80
C GLN A 1 -22.05 -11.69 -27.52
N LEU A 2 -21.44 -12.55 -28.37
CA LEU A 2 -20.17 -12.22 -29.04
C LEU A 2 -20.17 -10.84 -29.75
N TYR A 3 -21.15 -10.56 -30.61
CA TYR A 3 -21.30 -9.24 -31.26
C TYR A 3 -21.38 -8.06 -30.28
N GLN A 4 -21.96 -8.24 -29.10
CA GLN A 4 -22.05 -7.21 -28.07
C GLN A 4 -20.71 -7.02 -27.34
N GLN A 5 -19.95 -8.10 -27.13
CA GLN A 5 -18.60 -8.04 -26.57
C GLN A 5 -17.60 -7.38 -27.54
N THR A 6 -17.83 -7.47 -28.85
CA THR A 6 -17.03 -6.79 -29.89
C THR A 6 -17.59 -5.41 -30.28
N GLY A 7 -18.54 -4.85 -29.52
CA GLY A 7 -19.10 -3.50 -29.74
C GLY A 7 -20.07 -3.37 -30.93
N GLN A 8 -20.39 -4.46 -31.62
CA GLN A 8 -21.27 -4.53 -32.78
C GLN A 8 -22.75 -4.61 -32.35
N ASP A 9 -23.18 -3.65 -31.52
CA ASP A 9 -24.48 -3.66 -30.84
C ASP A 9 -25.69 -3.76 -31.81
N GLN A 10 -25.60 -3.18 -33.02
CA GLN A 10 -26.65 -3.35 -34.04
C GLN A 10 -26.82 -4.81 -34.50
N LEU A 11 -25.73 -5.54 -34.74
CA LEU A 11 -25.78 -6.95 -35.11
C LEU A 11 -26.22 -7.82 -33.92
N ALA A 12 -25.80 -7.47 -32.70
CA ALA A 12 -26.32 -8.10 -31.49
C ALA A 12 -27.85 -7.92 -31.36
N TYR A 13 -28.36 -6.70 -31.57
CA TYR A 13 -29.80 -6.38 -31.54
C TYR A 13 -30.59 -7.20 -32.55
N GLN A 14 -30.09 -7.35 -33.79
CA GLN A 14 -30.71 -8.18 -34.81
C GLN A 14 -30.78 -9.66 -34.40
N GLN A 15 -29.70 -10.23 -33.88
CA GLN A 15 -29.69 -11.65 -33.48
C GLN A 15 -30.57 -11.90 -32.24
N PHE A 16 -30.53 -11.05 -31.22
CA PHE A 16 -31.43 -11.18 -30.06
C PHE A 16 -32.90 -11.02 -30.47
N SER A 17 -33.22 -10.08 -31.36
CA SER A 17 -34.56 -9.94 -31.95
C SER A 17 -34.99 -11.21 -32.71
N ARG A 18 -34.08 -11.83 -33.47
CA ARG A 18 -34.34 -13.07 -34.22
C ARG A 18 -34.58 -14.26 -33.29
N ILE A 19 -33.85 -14.34 -32.16
CA ILE A 19 -34.07 -15.37 -31.13
C ILE A 19 -35.45 -15.19 -30.51
N ILE A 20 -35.82 -13.98 -30.08
CA ILE A 20 -37.13 -13.70 -29.46
C ILE A 20 -38.29 -14.03 -30.42
N ARG A 21 -38.15 -13.76 -31.72
CA ARG A 21 -39.14 -14.11 -32.76
C ARG A 21 -39.30 -15.63 -33.00
N LYS A 22 -38.38 -16.47 -32.52
CA LYS A 22 -38.43 -17.94 -32.64
C LYS A 22 -39.10 -18.64 -31.46
N THR A 23 -39.76 -17.91 -30.55
CA THR A 23 -40.45 -18.45 -29.37
C THR A 23 -39.56 -19.40 -28.53
N PRO A 24 -38.40 -18.91 -28.03
CA PRO A 24 -37.42 -19.73 -27.34
C PRO A 24 -37.91 -20.16 -25.93
N PRO A 25 -37.27 -21.18 -25.32
CA PRO A 25 -37.49 -21.53 -23.91
C PRO A 25 -37.38 -20.32 -22.97
N TYR A 26 -38.13 -20.31 -21.87
CA TYR A 26 -38.36 -19.08 -21.08
C TYR A 26 -37.07 -18.37 -20.66
N GLU A 27 -36.08 -19.07 -20.09
CA GLU A 27 -34.81 -18.46 -19.68
C GLU A 27 -34.02 -17.90 -20.87
N LEU A 28 -33.95 -18.60 -22.00
CA LEU A 28 -33.28 -18.09 -23.21
C LEU A 28 -34.02 -16.88 -23.80
N GLY A 29 -35.35 -16.88 -23.76
CA GLY A 29 -36.18 -15.75 -24.14
C GLY A 29 -36.02 -14.56 -23.20
N PHE A 30 -35.94 -14.80 -21.89
CA PHE A 30 -35.70 -13.80 -20.87
C PHE A 30 -34.31 -13.19 -21.00
N GLN A 31 -33.24 -14.00 -21.09
CA GLN A 31 -31.88 -13.51 -21.30
C GLN A 31 -31.73 -12.76 -22.63
N SER A 32 -32.30 -13.28 -23.73
CA SER A 32 -32.27 -12.57 -25.02
C SER A 32 -33.00 -11.22 -24.94
N LYS A 33 -34.11 -11.15 -24.20
CA LYS A 33 -34.81 -9.89 -23.90
C LYS A 33 -33.94 -8.95 -23.09
N LEU A 34 -33.25 -9.47 -22.07
CA LEU A 34 -32.41 -8.73 -21.13
C LEU A 34 -31.19 -8.11 -21.84
N TYR A 35 -30.56 -8.85 -22.75
CA TYR A 35 -29.47 -8.34 -23.59
C TYR A 35 -29.97 -7.36 -24.67
N LEU A 36 -31.17 -7.53 -25.23
CA LEU A 36 -31.73 -6.61 -26.21
C LEU A 36 -31.77 -5.16 -25.67
N GLY A 37 -32.17 -4.99 -24.40
CA GLY A 37 -32.16 -3.68 -23.74
C GLY A 37 -30.77 -3.05 -23.58
N GLN A 38 -29.71 -3.87 -23.49
CA GLN A 38 -28.33 -3.41 -23.37
C GLN A 38 -27.72 -2.95 -24.70
N VAL A 39 -28.23 -3.44 -25.83
CA VAL A 39 -27.71 -3.17 -27.18
C VAL A 39 -28.63 -2.26 -28.02
N THR A 40 -29.71 -1.76 -27.42
CA THR A 40 -30.61 -0.78 -28.06
C THR A 40 -30.00 0.61 -27.93
N THR A 41 -29.66 1.24 -29.06
CA THR A 41 -29.14 2.61 -29.10
C THR A 41 -30.25 3.63 -28.85
N LEU A 42 -30.05 4.55 -27.89
CA LEU A 42 -30.98 5.65 -27.64
C LEU A 42 -30.75 6.81 -28.62
N SER A 43 -31.45 6.79 -29.76
CA SER A 43 -31.40 7.88 -30.74
C SER A 43 -32.36 9.03 -30.43
N ASN A 44 -33.37 8.82 -29.57
CA ASN A 44 -34.35 9.82 -29.16
C ASN A 44 -35.08 9.42 -27.85
N ALA A 45 -35.91 10.32 -27.32
CA ALA A 45 -36.69 10.08 -26.10
C ALA A 45 -37.73 8.97 -26.23
N ALA A 46 -38.30 8.74 -27.42
CA ALA A 46 -39.28 7.67 -27.64
C ALA A 46 -38.63 6.27 -27.58
N ASP A 47 -37.35 6.14 -27.94
CA ASP A 47 -36.58 4.90 -27.76
C ASP A 47 -36.30 4.62 -26.27
N LYS A 48 -36.01 5.65 -25.47
CA LYS A 48 -35.92 5.50 -24.01
C LYS A 48 -37.24 5.01 -23.42
N GLU A 49 -38.36 5.62 -23.81
CA GLU A 49 -39.69 5.25 -23.34
C GLU A 49 -40.14 3.86 -23.87
N LYS A 50 -39.57 3.33 -24.96
CA LYS A 50 -39.71 1.91 -25.33
C LYS A 50 -39.00 1.01 -24.32
N ILE A 51 -37.75 1.32 -23.95
CA ILE A 51 -36.94 0.53 -23.01
C ILE A 51 -37.49 0.62 -21.57
N ASP A 52 -37.92 1.79 -21.11
CA ASP A 52 -38.51 1.96 -19.78
C ASP A 52 -39.82 1.17 -19.65
N ARG A 53 -40.72 1.22 -20.66
CA ARG A 53 -41.92 0.37 -20.69
C ARG A 53 -41.60 -1.12 -20.78
N TYR A 54 -40.50 -1.48 -21.43
CA TYR A 54 -40.06 -2.86 -21.58
C TYR A 54 -39.55 -3.45 -20.26
N PHE A 55 -38.65 -2.75 -19.55
CA PHE A 55 -38.24 -3.16 -18.20
C PHE A 55 -39.42 -3.17 -17.22
N ARG A 56 -40.33 -2.18 -17.28
CA ARG A 56 -41.58 -2.18 -16.48
C ARG A 56 -42.48 -3.39 -16.77
N LYS A 57 -42.55 -3.87 -18.03
CA LYS A 57 -43.25 -5.12 -18.38
C LYS A 57 -42.56 -6.35 -17.79
N LEU A 58 -41.24 -6.44 -17.88
CA LEU A 58 -40.47 -7.53 -17.26
C LEU A 58 -40.69 -7.57 -15.74
N GLN A 59 -40.62 -6.43 -15.04
CA GLN A 59 -40.87 -6.34 -13.60
C GLN A 59 -42.30 -6.66 -13.15
N LYS A 60 -43.29 -6.61 -14.05
CA LYS A 60 -44.71 -6.86 -13.75
C LYS A 60 -45.18 -8.28 -14.08
N ASP A 61 -44.47 -9.00 -14.94
CA ASP A 61 -44.75 -10.41 -15.21
C ASP A 61 -44.41 -11.25 -13.97
N ALA A 62 -45.41 -11.95 -13.41
CA ALA A 62 -45.24 -12.79 -12.23
C ALA A 62 -44.20 -13.90 -12.44
N LYS A 63 -44.00 -14.36 -13.69
CA LYS A 63 -42.98 -15.37 -14.02
C LYS A 63 -41.54 -14.86 -13.86
N ASN A 64 -41.35 -13.53 -13.81
CA ASN A 64 -40.05 -12.90 -13.54
C ASN A 64 -39.76 -12.67 -12.04
N LEU A 65 -40.62 -13.13 -11.11
CA LEU A 65 -40.44 -12.87 -9.66
C LEU A 65 -39.06 -13.30 -9.13
N GLU A 66 -38.55 -14.44 -9.60
CA GLU A 66 -37.23 -14.98 -9.21
C GLU A 66 -36.05 -14.32 -9.95
N TYR A 67 -36.33 -13.57 -11.01
CA TYR A 67 -35.34 -12.93 -11.90
C TYR A 67 -35.26 -11.40 -11.71
N ARG A 68 -35.99 -10.84 -10.72
CA ARG A 68 -36.03 -9.39 -10.44
C ARG A 68 -34.66 -8.81 -10.16
N ASP A 69 -33.77 -9.59 -9.56
CA ASP A 69 -32.38 -9.21 -9.32
C ASP A 69 -31.61 -9.00 -10.63
N LYS A 70 -31.69 -9.95 -11.58
CA LYS A 70 -31.12 -9.84 -12.93
C LYS A 70 -31.71 -8.65 -13.69
N ILE A 71 -33.02 -8.41 -13.58
CA ILE A 71 -33.69 -7.24 -14.20
C ILE A 71 -33.10 -5.94 -13.66
N PHE A 72 -33.05 -5.76 -12.34
CA PHE A 72 -32.53 -4.53 -11.74
C PHE A 72 -31.03 -4.32 -12.01
N TYR A 73 -30.23 -5.39 -12.01
CA TYR A 73 -28.81 -5.34 -12.36
C TYR A 73 -28.59 -4.81 -13.79
N GLU A 74 -29.44 -5.22 -14.73
CA GLU A 74 -29.30 -4.85 -16.14
C GLU A 74 -29.93 -3.49 -16.47
N MET A 75 -30.93 -3.06 -15.69
CA MET A 75 -31.32 -1.64 -15.64
C MET A 75 -30.18 -0.76 -15.14
N ALA A 76 -29.40 -1.21 -14.14
CA ALA A 76 -28.22 -0.48 -13.69
C ALA A 76 -27.14 -0.40 -14.77
N ARG A 77 -26.84 -1.51 -15.48
CA ARG A 77 -25.89 -1.52 -16.60
C ARG A 77 -26.35 -0.64 -17.76
N PHE A 78 -27.66 -0.57 -18.02
CA PHE A 78 -28.24 0.37 -18.98
C PHE A 78 -28.06 1.83 -18.55
N GLU A 79 -28.39 2.19 -17.31
CA GLU A 79 -28.20 3.57 -16.84
C GLU A 79 -26.72 3.98 -16.75
N LEU A 80 -25.82 3.03 -16.48
CA LEU A 80 -24.38 3.25 -16.55
C LEU A 80 -23.88 3.47 -17.99
N LYS A 81 -24.42 2.76 -18.99
CA LYS A 81 -24.19 3.09 -20.41
C LYS A 81 -24.66 4.50 -20.77
N GLN A 82 -25.74 4.99 -20.14
CA GLN A 82 -26.22 6.36 -20.27
C GLN A 82 -25.47 7.39 -19.39
N ASN A 83 -24.33 7.01 -18.80
CA ASN A 83 -23.50 7.84 -17.93
C ASN A 83 -24.26 8.42 -16.70
N LYS A 84 -25.20 7.65 -16.13
CA LYS A 84 -25.98 8.02 -14.93
C LYS A 84 -25.65 7.11 -13.73
N PRO A 85 -24.45 7.27 -13.11
CA PRO A 85 -23.96 6.37 -12.07
C PRO A 85 -24.89 6.27 -10.86
N ASP A 86 -25.53 7.35 -10.43
CA ASP A 86 -26.42 7.35 -9.25
C ASP A 86 -27.72 6.57 -9.49
N GLN A 87 -28.26 6.66 -10.71
CA GLN A 87 -29.44 5.88 -11.12
C GLN A 87 -29.08 4.40 -11.26
N ALA A 88 -27.87 4.09 -11.76
CA ALA A 88 -27.33 2.73 -11.74
C ALA A 88 -27.19 2.19 -10.30
N LEU A 89 -26.57 2.94 -9.39
CA LEU A 89 -26.38 2.56 -7.98
C LEU A 89 -27.71 2.32 -7.24
N ASN A 90 -28.76 3.10 -7.55
CA ASN A 90 -30.11 2.85 -7.02
C ASN A 90 -30.66 1.49 -7.50
N TYR A 91 -30.56 1.20 -8.81
CA TYR A 91 -30.98 -0.10 -9.34
C TYR A 91 -30.10 -1.26 -8.83
N LEU A 92 -28.80 -1.08 -8.58
CA LEU A 92 -27.97 -2.10 -7.94
C LEU A 92 -28.41 -2.39 -6.50
N ASN A 93 -28.77 -1.36 -5.73
CA ASN A 93 -29.35 -1.54 -4.40
C ASN A 93 -30.69 -2.30 -4.45
N GLN A 94 -31.51 -2.08 -5.48
CA GLN A 94 -32.73 -2.87 -5.71
C GLN A 94 -32.42 -4.32 -6.12
N SER A 95 -31.39 -4.54 -6.95
CA SER A 95 -30.90 -5.87 -7.33
C SER A 95 -30.43 -6.67 -6.11
N VAL A 96 -29.52 -6.11 -5.32
CA VAL A 96 -28.96 -6.74 -4.09
C VAL A 96 -30.05 -7.06 -3.06
N ARG A 97 -31.11 -6.25 -2.97
CA ARG A 97 -32.29 -6.52 -2.12
C ARG A 97 -33.24 -7.59 -2.69
N ALA A 98 -33.27 -7.76 -4.00
CA ALA A 98 -34.04 -8.82 -4.67
C ALA A 98 -33.31 -10.17 -4.65
N SER A 99 -31.97 -10.19 -4.66
CA SER A 99 -31.12 -11.39 -4.57
C SER A 99 -31.19 -12.09 -3.20
N LYS A 100 -32.35 -12.68 -2.86
CA LYS A 100 -32.53 -13.45 -1.62
C LYS A 100 -31.71 -14.73 -1.61
N ASN A 101 -31.91 -15.58 -2.63
CA ASN A 101 -31.27 -16.89 -2.74
C ASN A 101 -30.10 -16.89 -3.75
N ASN A 102 -30.05 -15.89 -4.64
CA ASN A 102 -29.08 -15.78 -5.72
C ASN A 102 -27.80 -15.05 -5.27
N VAL A 103 -26.99 -15.75 -4.47
CA VAL A 103 -25.75 -15.23 -3.85
C VAL A 103 -24.80 -14.66 -4.92
N VAL A 104 -24.64 -15.34 -6.06
CA VAL A 104 -23.73 -14.91 -7.13
C VAL A 104 -24.18 -13.60 -7.78
N GLN A 105 -25.49 -13.43 -8.07
CA GLN A 105 -26.02 -12.17 -8.60
C GLN A 105 -25.91 -11.01 -7.59
N LYS A 106 -26.05 -11.31 -6.30
CA LYS A 106 -25.79 -10.33 -5.22
C LYS A 106 -24.35 -9.85 -5.25
N GLY A 107 -23.40 -10.78 -5.43
CA GLY A 107 -21.97 -10.50 -5.60
C GLY A 107 -21.68 -9.65 -6.83
N TYR A 108 -22.28 -9.93 -7.99
CA TYR A 108 -22.16 -9.09 -9.19
C TYR A 108 -22.73 -7.68 -8.96
N GLY A 109 -23.84 -7.56 -8.21
CA GLY A 109 -24.39 -6.27 -7.80
C GLY A 109 -23.41 -5.44 -6.95
N TYR A 110 -22.70 -6.07 -6.02
CA TYR A 110 -21.64 -5.43 -5.26
C TYR A 110 -20.42 -5.07 -6.11
N LEU A 111 -19.96 -5.96 -6.99
CA LEU A 111 -18.80 -5.71 -7.86
C LEU A 111 -19.03 -4.50 -8.77
N LEU A 112 -20.18 -4.42 -9.42
CA LEU A 112 -20.50 -3.30 -10.30
C LEU A 112 -20.71 -1.98 -9.53
N ALA A 113 -21.19 -2.04 -8.29
CA ALA A 113 -21.24 -0.85 -7.42
C ALA A 113 -19.82 -0.37 -7.07
N GLY A 114 -18.91 -1.30 -6.73
CA GLY A 114 -17.49 -1.00 -6.48
C GLY A 114 -16.80 -0.38 -7.68
N GLN A 115 -17.06 -0.91 -8.89
CA GLN A 115 -16.62 -0.34 -10.16
C GLN A 115 -17.16 1.09 -10.36
N ILE A 116 -18.46 1.34 -10.16
CA ILE A 116 -19.02 2.71 -10.30
C ILE A 116 -18.37 3.68 -9.31
N TYR A 117 -18.22 3.31 -8.03
CA TYR A 117 -17.57 4.17 -7.05
C TYR A 117 -16.09 4.43 -7.37
N TYR A 118 -15.38 3.47 -7.97
CA TYR A 118 -13.99 3.62 -8.42
C TYR A 118 -13.89 4.46 -9.71
N ASP A 119 -14.44 3.97 -10.82
CA ASP A 119 -14.22 4.47 -12.18
C ASP A 119 -15.03 5.73 -12.55
N LYS A 120 -16.11 6.04 -11.80
CA LYS A 120 -17.04 7.14 -12.14
C LYS A 120 -17.18 8.20 -11.05
N LEU A 121 -17.02 7.83 -9.79
CA LEU A 121 -17.20 8.74 -8.66
C LEU A 121 -15.92 9.01 -7.86
N GLN A 122 -14.82 8.31 -8.14
CA GLN A 122 -13.53 8.37 -7.40
C GLN A 122 -13.69 8.25 -5.86
N ASN A 123 -14.78 7.64 -5.38
CA ASN A 123 -15.02 7.44 -3.95
C ASN A 123 -14.41 6.11 -3.51
N TYR A 124 -13.09 6.12 -3.32
CA TYR A 124 -12.31 4.93 -3.03
C TYR A 124 -12.69 4.24 -1.70
N GLN A 125 -13.25 4.97 -0.73
CA GLN A 125 -13.75 4.39 0.53
C GLN A 125 -15.03 3.58 0.34
N LEU A 126 -16.00 4.09 -0.43
CA LEU A 126 -17.18 3.28 -0.79
C LEU A 126 -16.81 2.16 -1.76
N ALA A 127 -15.92 2.42 -2.72
CA ALA A 127 -15.40 1.38 -3.61
C ALA A 127 -14.78 0.23 -2.81
N TYR A 128 -13.96 0.50 -1.78
CA TYR A 128 -13.43 -0.53 -0.88
C TYR A 128 -14.54 -1.42 -0.30
N ALA A 129 -15.55 -0.83 0.35
CA ALA A 129 -16.62 -1.57 1.01
C ALA A 129 -17.42 -2.46 0.04
N TYR A 130 -17.66 -1.98 -1.19
CA TYR A 130 -18.35 -2.75 -2.22
C TYR A 130 -17.46 -3.84 -2.86
N TYR A 131 -16.17 -3.57 -3.09
CA TYR A 131 -15.22 -4.60 -3.55
C TYR A 131 -14.99 -5.69 -2.49
N ASP A 132 -14.94 -5.35 -1.20
CA ASP A 132 -14.82 -6.33 -0.12
C ASP A 132 -16.08 -7.20 0.00
N SER A 133 -17.26 -6.58 -0.04
CA SER A 133 -18.55 -7.28 -0.13
C SER A 133 -18.66 -8.18 -1.36
N ALA A 134 -18.10 -7.77 -2.50
CA ALA A 134 -18.07 -8.58 -3.72
C ALA A 134 -17.13 -9.79 -3.58
N VAL A 135 -15.91 -9.59 -3.09
CA VAL A 135 -14.90 -10.64 -2.89
C VAL A 135 -15.33 -11.66 -1.83
N GLN A 136 -16.08 -11.25 -0.80
CA GLN A 136 -16.64 -12.17 0.20
C GLN A 136 -17.77 -13.06 -0.37
N VAL A 137 -18.47 -12.61 -1.41
CA VAL A 137 -19.72 -13.21 -1.91
C VAL A 137 -19.56 -13.94 -3.25
N LEU A 138 -18.57 -13.57 -4.06
CA LEU A 138 -18.34 -14.15 -5.39
C LEU A 138 -17.44 -15.40 -5.33
N PRO A 139 -17.77 -16.47 -6.08
CA PRO A 139 -16.89 -17.64 -6.18
C PRO A 139 -15.52 -17.28 -6.79
N PRO A 140 -14.40 -17.82 -6.26
CA PRO A 140 -13.06 -17.63 -6.84
C PRO A 140 -12.85 -18.16 -8.27
N THR A 141 -13.86 -18.81 -8.86
CA THR A 141 -13.87 -19.35 -10.22
C THR A 141 -14.31 -18.35 -11.28
N ILE A 142 -14.85 -17.18 -10.92
CA ILE A 142 -15.18 -16.14 -11.91
C ILE A 142 -13.90 -15.45 -12.42
N ALA A 143 -13.87 -15.10 -13.71
CA ALA A 143 -12.68 -14.51 -14.35
C ALA A 143 -12.16 -13.24 -13.64
N ASP A 144 -13.08 -12.36 -13.23
CA ASP A 144 -12.74 -11.06 -12.64
C ASP A 144 -12.37 -11.13 -11.14
N TYR A 145 -12.44 -12.31 -10.50
CA TYR A 145 -12.24 -12.44 -9.05
C TYR A 145 -10.86 -11.96 -8.61
N ALA A 146 -9.80 -12.38 -9.31
CA ALA A 146 -8.42 -12.04 -8.95
C ALA A 146 -8.16 -10.53 -9.05
N ALA A 147 -8.64 -9.88 -10.12
CA ALA A 147 -8.54 -8.44 -10.30
C ALA A 147 -9.39 -7.67 -9.28
N SER A 148 -10.55 -8.21 -8.90
CA SER A 148 -11.42 -7.63 -7.86
C SER A 148 -10.80 -7.72 -6.46
N ALA A 149 -10.13 -8.83 -6.14
CA ALA A 149 -9.39 -9.01 -4.89
C ALA A 149 -8.16 -8.11 -4.81
N GLU A 150 -7.37 -8.00 -5.88
CA GLU A 150 -6.26 -7.05 -5.96
C GLU A 150 -6.75 -5.59 -5.80
N ARG A 151 -7.85 -5.23 -6.46
CA ARG A 151 -8.48 -3.90 -6.31
C ARG A 151 -8.95 -3.67 -4.87
N ARG A 152 -9.58 -4.67 -4.24
CA ARG A 152 -9.99 -4.64 -2.82
C ARG A 152 -8.80 -4.36 -1.92
N ASP A 153 -7.70 -5.09 -2.07
CA ASP A 153 -6.50 -4.95 -1.23
C ASP A 153 -5.85 -3.56 -1.38
N ILE A 154 -5.76 -3.04 -2.61
CA ILE A 154 -5.30 -1.65 -2.87
C ILE A 154 -6.21 -0.63 -2.18
N LEU A 155 -7.53 -0.80 -2.28
CA LEU A 155 -8.52 0.11 -1.70
C LEU A 155 -8.64 -0.02 -0.18
N LYS A 156 -8.28 -1.18 0.40
CA LYS A 156 -8.17 -1.37 1.85
C LYS A 156 -7.02 -0.55 2.43
N ASP A 157 -5.84 -0.61 1.82
CA ASP A 157 -4.68 0.20 2.22
C ASP A 157 -5.02 1.71 2.10
N PHE A 158 -5.73 2.10 1.04
CA PHE A 158 -6.25 3.47 0.89
C PHE A 158 -7.20 3.83 2.04
N ALA A 159 -8.28 3.06 2.24
CA ALA A 159 -9.33 3.36 3.20
C ALA A 159 -8.81 3.38 4.64
N THR A 160 -7.81 2.55 4.97
CA THR A 160 -7.13 2.55 6.27
C THR A 160 -6.43 3.89 6.52
N ASN A 161 -5.54 4.32 5.62
CA ASN A 161 -4.80 5.57 5.77
C ASN A 161 -5.71 6.81 5.70
N TYR A 162 -6.74 6.77 4.85
CA TYR A 162 -7.75 7.83 4.74
C TYR A 162 -8.53 7.98 6.05
N THR A 163 -8.97 6.86 6.64
CA THR A 163 -9.69 6.83 7.91
C THR A 163 -8.84 7.39 9.03
N VAL A 164 -7.56 7.01 9.14
CA VAL A 164 -6.61 7.57 10.12
C VAL A 164 -6.49 9.09 9.96
N VAL A 165 -6.26 9.61 8.74
CA VAL A 165 -6.14 11.05 8.51
C VAL A 165 -7.42 11.80 8.90
N VAL A 166 -8.60 11.29 8.53
CA VAL A 166 -9.88 11.95 8.84
C VAL A 166 -10.25 11.87 10.32
N GLN A 167 -9.96 10.75 10.99
CA GLN A 167 -10.17 10.59 12.44
C GLN A 167 -9.26 11.53 13.23
N GLU A 168 -7.96 11.55 12.93
CA GLU A 168 -7.00 12.42 13.60
C GLU A 168 -7.27 13.91 13.31
N ASP A 169 -7.69 14.28 12.09
CA ASP A 169 -8.18 15.65 11.78
C ASP A 169 -9.40 16.02 12.63
N SER A 170 -10.33 15.09 12.85
CA SER A 170 -11.53 15.29 13.67
C SER A 170 -11.19 15.41 15.17
N LEU A 171 -10.28 14.56 15.66
CA LEU A 171 -9.81 14.59 17.06
C LEU A 171 -9.01 15.86 17.35
N GLN A 172 -8.14 16.32 16.43
CA GLN A 172 -7.45 17.60 16.55
C GLN A 172 -8.43 18.79 16.51
N ALA A 173 -9.49 18.73 15.69
CA ALA A 173 -10.54 19.75 15.70
C ALA A 173 -11.25 19.84 17.05
N LEU A 174 -11.63 18.71 17.66
CA LEU A 174 -12.20 18.66 19.02
C LEU A 174 -11.20 19.15 20.08
N ALA A 175 -9.92 18.82 19.95
CA ALA A 175 -8.86 19.29 20.84
C ALA A 175 -8.61 20.81 20.77
N ASN A 176 -9.00 21.46 19.67
CA ASN A 176 -8.90 22.91 19.47
C ASN A 176 -10.14 23.69 19.96
N LEU A 177 -11.24 23.01 20.27
CA LEU A 177 -12.42 23.64 20.88
C LEU A 177 -12.15 23.99 22.36
N SER A 178 -12.86 25.01 22.87
CA SER A 178 -12.94 25.26 24.31
C SER A 178 -13.53 24.04 25.04
N PRO A 179 -13.28 23.83 26.35
CA PRO A 179 -13.86 22.71 27.08
C PRO A 179 -15.38 22.62 26.95
N ALA A 180 -16.08 23.75 27.11
CA ALA A 180 -17.55 23.81 27.01
C ALA A 180 -18.07 23.52 25.60
N ASP A 181 -17.43 24.06 24.56
CA ASP A 181 -17.82 23.79 23.16
C ASP A 181 -17.55 22.34 22.78
N ARG A 182 -16.45 21.76 23.28
CA ARG A 182 -16.08 20.36 23.09
C ARG A 182 -17.08 19.43 23.78
N ASP A 183 -17.43 19.72 25.03
CA ASP A 183 -18.42 18.94 25.79
C ASP A 183 -19.80 18.97 25.13
N ARG A 184 -20.24 20.15 24.69
CA ARG A 184 -21.46 20.30 23.88
C ARG A 184 -21.38 19.48 22.59
N LYS A 185 -20.24 19.53 21.90
CA LYS A 185 -20.07 18.80 20.63
C LYS A 185 -20.05 17.28 20.81
N ILE A 186 -19.53 16.79 21.93
CA ILE A 186 -19.57 15.37 22.30
C ILE A 186 -21.01 14.95 22.64
N ALA A 187 -21.77 15.79 23.36
CA ALA A 187 -23.19 15.54 23.62
C ALA A 187 -24.03 15.49 22.32
N ASP A 188 -23.80 16.40 21.36
CA ASP A 188 -24.42 16.36 20.02
C ASP A 188 -24.14 15.02 19.31
N ILE A 189 -22.89 14.52 19.39
CA ILE A 189 -22.45 13.28 18.75
C ILE A 189 -23.13 12.05 19.40
N ILE A 190 -23.21 12.02 20.74
CA ILE A 190 -23.88 10.95 21.49
C ILE A 190 -25.37 10.91 21.14
N ALA A 191 -26.07 12.04 21.19
CA ALA A 191 -27.48 12.13 20.84
C ALA A 191 -27.76 11.70 19.39
N LEU A 192 -26.88 12.04 18.45
CA LEU A 192 -26.99 11.59 17.06
C LEU A 192 -26.78 10.08 16.91
N ALA A 193 -25.79 9.49 17.62
CA ALA A 193 -25.54 8.06 17.60
C ALA A 193 -26.71 7.26 18.21
N GLU A 194 -27.30 7.76 19.30
CA GLU A 194 -28.51 7.17 19.91
C GLU A 194 -29.72 7.25 18.99
N ALA A 195 -29.95 8.40 18.33
CA ALA A 195 -31.02 8.55 17.36
C ALA A 195 -30.88 7.56 16.19
N GLN A 196 -29.66 7.37 15.66
CA GLN A 196 -29.37 6.37 14.63
C GLN A 196 -29.59 4.94 15.12
N LYS A 197 -29.14 4.60 16.34
CA LYS A 197 -29.36 3.28 16.99
C LYS A 197 -30.85 2.99 17.18
N ALA A 198 -31.64 3.97 17.62
CA ALA A 198 -33.08 3.87 17.77
C ALA A 198 -33.82 3.73 16.43
N GLU A 199 -33.40 4.47 15.40
CA GLU A 199 -33.97 4.35 14.05
C GLU A 199 -33.63 2.99 13.41
N ALA A 200 -32.40 2.50 13.59
CA ALA A 200 -31.98 1.17 13.14
C ALA A 200 -32.79 0.06 13.82
N ALA A 201 -33.03 0.16 15.14
CA ALA A 201 -33.89 -0.77 15.88
C ALA A 201 -35.34 -0.74 15.35
N ARG A 202 -35.92 0.45 15.12
CA ARG A 202 -37.26 0.60 14.52
C ARG A 202 -37.31 -0.05 13.12
N LYS A 203 -36.31 0.20 12.27
CA LYS A 203 -36.20 -0.40 10.93
C LYS A 203 -36.08 -1.93 10.99
N ALA A 204 -35.32 -2.48 11.95
CA ALA A 204 -35.20 -3.92 12.15
C ALA A 204 -36.52 -4.58 12.58
N VAL A 205 -37.27 -3.96 13.51
CA VAL A 205 -38.60 -4.44 13.93
C VAL A 205 -39.59 -4.43 12.77
N VAL A 206 -39.64 -3.35 11.99
CA VAL A 206 -40.50 -3.25 10.79
C VAL A 206 -40.12 -4.29 9.72
N ALA A 207 -38.82 -4.52 9.51
CA ALA A 207 -38.34 -5.54 8.57
C ALA A 207 -38.71 -6.97 9.03
N ALA A 208 -38.60 -7.27 10.32
CA ALA A 208 -39.01 -8.56 10.89
C ALA A 208 -40.52 -8.80 10.77
N ALA A 209 -41.34 -7.79 11.06
CA ALA A 209 -42.80 -7.86 10.87
C ALA A 209 -43.18 -8.05 9.39
N ALA A 210 -42.53 -7.34 8.47
CA ALA A 210 -42.73 -7.51 7.03
C ALA A 210 -42.31 -8.91 6.52
N ALA A 211 -41.25 -9.49 7.10
CA ALA A 211 -40.82 -10.85 6.77
C ALA A 211 -41.85 -11.90 7.21
N GLN A 212 -42.42 -11.77 8.42
CA GLN A 212 -43.50 -12.65 8.91
C GLN A 212 -44.84 -12.46 8.19
N ALA A 213 -45.11 -11.29 7.60
CA ALA A 213 -46.26 -11.10 6.73
C ALA A 213 -46.13 -11.86 5.39
N GLY A 214 -44.90 -12.01 4.89
CA GLY A 214 -44.60 -12.64 3.59
C GLY A 214 -44.67 -14.16 3.54
N THR A 215 -44.86 -14.86 4.68
CA THR A 215 -44.98 -16.33 4.74
C THR A 215 -46.42 -16.84 4.78
N LYS A 216 -47.42 -15.95 4.65
CA LYS A 216 -48.83 -16.36 4.56
C LYS A 216 -49.18 -16.83 3.15
N GLN A 217 -49.26 -18.15 2.99
CA GLN A 217 -49.86 -18.82 1.83
C GLN A 217 -51.26 -18.24 1.54
N PRO A 218 -51.66 -18.00 0.27
CA PRO A 218 -52.97 -17.45 -0.04
C PRO A 218 -54.09 -18.50 0.14
N THR A 219 -54.61 -18.62 1.36
CA THR A 219 -55.86 -19.35 1.66
C THR A 219 -57.09 -18.51 1.28
N ASN A 220 -58.17 -19.18 0.84
CA ASN A 220 -59.37 -18.56 0.24
C ASN A 220 -59.91 -17.32 1.00
N PRO A 221 -60.30 -16.22 0.29
CA PRO A 221 -60.90 -15.04 0.91
C PRO A 221 -62.28 -15.22 1.58
N ALA A 222 -62.83 -16.43 1.62
CA ALA A 222 -64.27 -16.67 1.85
C ALA A 222 -64.70 -16.89 3.31
N GLN A 223 -63.77 -16.95 4.28
CA GLN A 223 -64.08 -17.27 5.69
C GLN A 223 -63.42 -16.35 6.73
N ALA A 224 -62.86 -15.21 6.32
CA ALA A 224 -62.12 -14.29 7.21
C ALA A 224 -63.00 -13.25 7.95
N SER A 225 -64.33 -13.38 7.93
CA SER A 225 -65.27 -12.31 8.31
C SER A 225 -66.04 -12.52 9.63
N PHE A 226 -65.55 -13.34 10.56
CA PHE A 226 -66.30 -13.65 11.80
C PHE A 226 -65.52 -13.60 13.13
N ASN A 227 -64.24 -13.19 13.13
CA ASN A 227 -63.42 -13.20 14.36
C ASN A 227 -62.79 -11.83 14.69
N SER A 228 -63.58 -10.76 14.53
CA SER A 228 -63.21 -9.38 14.86
C SER A 228 -64.38 -8.61 15.45
N LEU A 229 -64.91 -9.09 16.58
CA LEU A 229 -65.72 -8.33 17.55
C LEU A 229 -65.71 -9.10 18.89
N THR A 230 -65.75 -8.37 20.01
CA THR A 230 -65.91 -8.85 21.39
C THR A 230 -65.00 -10.01 21.87
N ASN A 231 -63.93 -9.70 22.60
CA ASN A 231 -63.65 -10.46 23.84
C ASN A 231 -62.83 -9.65 24.86
N ASN A 232 -63.52 -9.01 25.80
CA ASN A 232 -62.94 -8.28 26.93
C ASN A 232 -63.45 -8.91 28.24
N ASN A 233 -63.19 -10.21 28.43
CA ASN A 233 -63.54 -10.94 29.64
C ASN A 233 -62.49 -12.03 29.94
N PRO A 234 -61.76 -11.98 31.08
CA PRO A 234 -60.63 -12.87 31.34
C PRO A 234 -61.00 -14.25 31.91
N ASN A 235 -62.29 -14.60 32.00
CA ASN A 235 -62.74 -15.82 32.67
C ASN A 235 -63.75 -16.64 31.85
N ASN A 236 -63.24 -17.51 30.97
CA ASN A 236 -64.00 -18.63 30.41
C ASN A 236 -63.06 -19.81 30.13
N THR A 237 -63.22 -20.90 30.90
CA THR A 237 -62.49 -22.16 30.75
C THR A 237 -63.34 -23.17 30.00
N SER A 238 -63.02 -23.44 28.73
CA SER A 238 -63.65 -24.52 27.94
C SER A 238 -62.62 -25.33 27.17
N THR A 239 -62.78 -26.67 27.17
CA THR A 239 -61.79 -27.64 26.72
C THR A 239 -62.31 -28.53 25.58
N ALA A 240 -61.82 -28.31 24.36
CA ALA A 240 -61.75 -29.26 23.23
C ALA A 240 -60.93 -28.60 22.11
N SER A 241 -59.70 -29.02 21.81
CA SER A 241 -59.29 -30.22 21.04
C SER A 241 -59.00 -29.89 19.56
N PRO A 242 -58.08 -30.62 18.89
CA PRO A 242 -57.09 -29.93 18.05
C PRO A 242 -57.40 -29.94 16.53
N ALA A 243 -56.99 -28.86 15.86
CA ALA A 243 -56.77 -28.81 14.42
C ALA A 243 -55.37 -28.25 14.14
N THR A 244 -54.49 -29.05 13.54
CA THR A 244 -53.09 -28.70 13.32
C THR A 244 -52.93 -27.55 12.32
N THR A 245 -52.41 -26.42 12.79
CA THR A 245 -51.72 -25.40 11.99
C THR A 245 -50.47 -24.98 12.75
N ASN A 246 -49.33 -24.80 12.07
CA ASN A 246 -48.04 -24.48 12.70
C ASN A 246 -47.97 -23.01 13.18
N ALA A 247 -48.83 -22.64 14.12
CA ALA A 247 -48.56 -21.53 15.02
C ALA A 247 -47.47 -21.99 16.01
N LEU A 248 -46.28 -21.40 15.94
CA LEU A 248 -45.28 -21.54 17.00
C LEU A 248 -45.94 -21.12 18.32
N TRP A 249 -45.66 -21.88 19.39
CA TRP A 249 -46.15 -21.56 20.73
C TRP A 249 -45.70 -20.14 21.11
N TYR A 250 -46.50 -19.46 21.94
CA TYR A 250 -46.35 -18.02 22.18
C TYR A 250 -44.95 -17.60 22.66
N PHE A 251 -44.28 -18.50 23.40
CA PHE A 251 -42.93 -18.33 23.94
C PHE A 251 -41.82 -18.93 23.05
N ASP A 252 -42.15 -19.55 21.91
CA ASP A 252 -41.17 -20.02 20.90
C ASP A 252 -41.00 -19.02 19.75
N ASN A 253 -41.95 -18.10 19.56
CA ASN A 253 -41.86 -17.04 18.55
C ASN A 253 -41.11 -15.81 19.10
N PRO A 254 -39.86 -15.53 18.66
CA PRO A 254 -39.05 -14.46 19.23
C PRO A 254 -39.62 -13.06 18.97
N VAL A 255 -40.53 -12.89 17.99
CA VAL A 255 -41.19 -11.61 17.72
C VAL A 255 -42.30 -11.32 18.73
N THR A 256 -43.09 -12.34 19.14
CA THR A 256 -44.07 -12.17 20.23
C THR A 256 -43.37 -12.02 21.58
N ILE A 257 -42.27 -12.73 21.83
CA ILE A 257 -41.46 -12.50 23.04
C ILE A 257 -40.88 -11.07 23.03
N GLY A 258 -40.38 -10.59 21.90
CA GLY A 258 -39.81 -9.25 21.76
C GLY A 258 -40.84 -8.14 22.03
N SER A 259 -42.04 -8.23 21.44
CA SER A 259 -43.11 -7.25 21.67
C SER A 259 -43.71 -7.39 23.08
N ALA A 260 -43.91 -8.60 23.58
CA ALA A 260 -44.41 -8.84 24.93
C ALA A 260 -43.44 -8.38 26.00
N LYS A 261 -42.11 -8.54 25.82
CA LYS A 261 -41.09 -7.99 26.72
C LYS A 261 -41.13 -6.46 26.73
N ALA A 262 -41.25 -5.83 25.56
CA ALA A 262 -41.39 -4.37 25.48
C ALA A 262 -42.68 -3.88 26.16
N GLU A 263 -43.81 -4.58 25.98
CA GLU A 263 -45.06 -4.21 26.63
C GLU A 263 -45.08 -4.52 28.14
N PHE A 264 -44.45 -5.60 28.58
CA PHE A 264 -44.25 -5.95 29.98
C PHE A 264 -43.46 -4.86 30.69
N VAL A 265 -42.33 -4.44 30.14
CA VAL A 265 -41.53 -3.33 30.69
C VAL A 265 -42.33 -2.02 30.68
N ARG A 266 -43.14 -1.76 29.64
CA ARG A 266 -44.05 -0.59 29.58
C ARG A 266 -45.17 -0.61 30.63
N ARG A 267 -45.66 -1.79 31.04
CA ARG A 267 -46.77 -1.95 32.00
C ARG A 267 -46.32 -2.14 33.46
N TRP A 268 -45.16 -2.75 33.69
CA TRP A 268 -44.72 -3.22 35.01
C TRP A 268 -43.30 -2.79 35.41
N GLY A 269 -42.55 -2.16 34.50
CA GLY A 269 -41.13 -1.84 34.68
C GLY A 269 -40.22 -3.06 34.51
N ASN A 270 -38.92 -2.88 34.80
CA ASN A 270 -37.94 -3.96 34.80
C ASN A 270 -37.99 -4.70 36.14
N ARG A 271 -38.78 -5.78 36.23
CA ARG A 271 -38.97 -6.57 37.45
C ARG A 271 -37.93 -7.69 37.55
N SER A 272 -37.28 -7.82 38.71
CA SER A 272 -36.43 -8.97 39.04
C SER A 272 -37.25 -10.25 39.22
N LEU A 273 -36.64 -11.40 38.94
CA LEU A 273 -37.25 -12.71 39.12
C LEU A 273 -37.36 -13.04 40.61
N GLN A 274 -38.58 -12.98 41.13
CA GLN A 274 -38.94 -13.29 42.51
C GLN A 274 -40.41 -13.70 42.57
N ASP A 275 -40.80 -14.47 43.58
CA ASP A 275 -42.19 -14.87 43.76
C ASP A 275 -43.10 -13.67 44.07
N ASN A 276 -44.36 -13.79 43.70
CA ASN A 276 -45.40 -12.76 43.89
C ASN A 276 -45.11 -11.38 43.26
N TRP A 277 -44.15 -11.26 42.33
CA TRP A 277 -43.68 -10.00 41.71
C TRP A 277 -44.76 -9.01 41.21
N ARG A 278 -45.99 -9.47 40.94
CA ARG A 278 -47.15 -8.65 40.57
C ARG A 278 -47.74 -7.82 41.72
N ILE A 279 -47.59 -8.31 42.96
CA ILE A 279 -48.15 -7.71 44.18
C ILE A 279 -47.06 -7.28 45.18
N THR A 280 -45.82 -7.75 45.02
CA THR A 280 -44.68 -7.31 45.83
C THR A 280 -44.31 -5.85 45.54
N SER A 281 -44.88 -4.93 46.31
CA SER A 281 -44.39 -3.55 46.47
C SER A 281 -43.12 -3.55 47.32
N GLN A 282 -42.03 -2.98 46.83
CA GLN A 282 -40.83 -2.79 47.65
C GLN A 282 -41.03 -1.63 48.64
N GLN A 283 -41.43 -1.96 49.87
CA GLN A 283 -41.03 -1.15 51.03
C GLN A 283 -39.70 -1.70 51.56
N VAL A 284 -38.60 -1.01 51.24
CA VAL A 284 -37.32 -1.21 51.94
C VAL A 284 -37.37 -0.39 53.22
N ASN A 285 -37.95 -0.96 54.28
CA ASN A 285 -37.93 -0.34 55.61
C ASN A 285 -36.55 -0.56 56.25
N ASN A 286 -35.87 0.54 56.58
CA ASN A 286 -34.90 0.58 57.68
C ASN A 286 -35.46 1.52 58.75
N THR A 287 -35.27 1.15 60.01
CA THR A 287 -36.03 1.63 61.18
C THR A 287 -35.26 2.66 62.03
N PRO A 288 -35.86 3.32 63.06
CA PRO A 288 -37.21 3.93 63.09
C PRO A 288 -37.27 5.26 63.89
N GLN A 289 -37.91 6.35 63.40
CA GLN A 289 -38.60 7.30 64.30
C GLN A 289 -39.56 8.30 63.59
N ASP A 290 -40.82 8.26 64.05
CA ASP A 290 -41.88 9.29 64.22
C ASP A 290 -42.21 10.40 63.19
N VAL A 291 -43.50 10.81 63.24
CA VAL A 291 -44.20 11.99 62.69
C VAL A 291 -43.94 12.48 61.24
N LEU A 292 -44.88 12.09 60.36
CA LEU A 292 -45.69 12.99 59.52
C LEU A 292 -44.98 14.12 58.71
N ALA A 293 -44.43 13.75 57.55
CA ALA A 293 -44.35 14.65 56.40
C ALA A 293 -44.50 13.88 55.07
N SER A 294 -45.37 14.37 54.17
CA SER A 294 -45.54 13.78 52.84
C SER A 294 -44.34 14.10 51.95
N ASN A 295 -43.73 13.08 51.33
CA ASN A 295 -42.96 13.28 50.10
C ASN A 295 -43.02 12.03 49.21
N ASN A 296 -43.35 12.25 47.93
CA ASN A 296 -43.56 11.21 46.94
C ASN A 296 -42.29 11.09 46.09
N VAL A 297 -41.55 9.97 46.19
CA VAL A 297 -40.26 9.79 45.51
C VAL A 297 -40.43 8.90 44.28
N ASP A 298 -39.99 9.43 43.13
CA ASP A 298 -40.29 8.89 41.81
C ASP A 298 -39.38 7.70 41.41
N SER A 299 -40.01 6.64 40.89
CA SER A 299 -39.36 5.44 40.35
C SER A 299 -38.76 5.63 38.94
N SER A 300 -38.91 6.79 38.31
CA SER A 300 -38.28 7.12 37.02
C SER A 300 -36.74 7.15 37.06
N THR A 301 -36.15 7.22 38.24
CA THR A 301 -34.72 7.46 38.46
C THR A 301 -33.81 6.32 37.98
N GLN A 302 -34.14 5.05 38.28
CA GLN A 302 -33.25 3.92 37.96
C GLN A 302 -33.16 3.61 36.45
N SER A 303 -34.26 3.69 35.70
CA SER A 303 -34.22 3.47 34.24
C SER A 303 -33.48 4.58 33.49
N ASN A 304 -33.39 5.78 34.07
CA ASN A 304 -32.53 6.84 33.56
C ASN A 304 -31.06 6.60 33.91
N GLN A 305 -30.74 6.13 35.13
CA GLN A 305 -29.36 5.83 35.54
C GLN A 305 -28.66 4.83 34.61
N ASP A 306 -29.30 3.74 34.19
CA ASP A 306 -28.71 2.77 33.24
C ASP A 306 -28.41 3.40 31.86
N ALA A 307 -29.25 4.34 31.40
CA ALA A 307 -29.06 5.05 30.13
C ALA A 307 -27.96 6.11 30.24
N THR A 308 -27.98 6.92 31.30
CA THR A 308 -26.95 7.93 31.58
C THR A 308 -25.58 7.29 31.83
N ALA A 309 -25.50 6.12 32.47
CA ALA A 309 -24.25 5.38 32.61
C ALA A 309 -23.69 4.90 31.26
N GLN A 310 -24.55 4.50 30.32
CA GLN A 310 -24.14 4.15 28.95
C GLN A 310 -23.69 5.38 28.16
N GLN A 311 -24.35 6.54 28.34
CA GLN A 311 -23.93 7.82 27.76
C GLN A 311 -22.58 8.28 28.32
N GLU A 312 -22.36 8.19 29.63
CA GLU A 312 -21.10 8.60 30.26
C GLU A 312 -19.94 7.65 29.87
N ALA A 313 -20.20 6.35 29.73
CA ALA A 313 -19.22 5.40 29.20
C ALA A 313 -18.82 5.74 27.74
N LEU A 314 -19.79 6.05 26.88
CA LEU A 314 -19.54 6.47 25.50
C LEU A 314 -18.83 7.84 25.43
N ARG A 315 -19.16 8.77 26.34
CA ARG A 315 -18.49 10.06 26.50
C ARG A 315 -17.03 9.88 26.90
N LEU A 316 -16.73 9.00 27.86
CA LEU A 316 -15.37 8.67 28.28
C LEU A 316 -14.57 8.02 27.13
N GLU A 317 -15.17 7.12 26.35
CA GLU A 317 -14.56 6.54 25.14
C GLU A 317 -14.23 7.63 24.10
N LEU A 318 -15.18 8.51 23.80
CA LEU A 318 -15.00 9.62 22.83
C LEU A 318 -13.96 10.67 23.30
N VAL A 319 -13.80 10.87 24.61
CA VAL A 319 -12.83 11.82 25.18
C VAL A 319 -11.41 11.24 25.23
N ARG A 320 -11.27 9.93 25.47
CA ARG A 320 -9.97 9.25 25.73
C ARG A 320 -8.90 9.54 24.68
N ASP A 321 -9.29 9.56 23.40
CA ASP A 321 -8.37 9.63 22.27
C ASP A 321 -8.16 11.06 21.74
N ILE A 322 -8.76 12.09 22.38
CA ILE A 322 -8.59 13.49 21.97
C ILE A 322 -7.18 13.99 22.36
N PRO A 323 -6.36 14.48 21.40
CA PRO A 323 -4.98 14.89 21.66
C PRO A 323 -4.91 16.27 22.34
N LEU A 324 -5.02 16.29 23.66
CA LEU A 324 -4.99 17.52 24.46
C LEU A 324 -3.56 17.96 24.82
N SER A 325 -2.68 17.03 25.16
CA SER A 325 -1.27 17.33 25.50
C SER A 325 -0.40 17.60 24.27
N PRO A 326 0.73 18.32 24.40
CA PRO A 326 1.70 18.51 23.31
C PRO A 326 2.22 17.18 22.72
N GLU A 327 2.44 16.18 23.56
CA GLU A 327 2.94 14.84 23.19
C GLU A 327 1.87 14.06 22.42
N GLN A 328 0.61 14.11 22.88
CA GLN A 328 -0.52 13.52 22.16
C GLN A 328 -0.73 14.20 20.80
N ARG A 329 -0.60 15.54 20.73
CA ARG A 329 -0.65 16.30 19.47
C ARG A 329 0.50 15.94 18.53
N ALA A 330 1.72 15.73 19.05
CA ALA A 330 2.85 15.27 18.25
C ALA A 330 2.64 13.85 17.71
N ALA A 331 2.12 12.93 18.54
CA ALA A 331 1.76 11.57 18.11
C ALA A 331 0.65 11.56 17.05
N SER A 332 -0.39 12.38 17.24
CA SER A 332 -1.48 12.59 16.29
C SER A 332 -0.96 13.14 14.95
N ASN A 333 -0.18 14.23 14.99
CA ASN A 333 0.46 14.81 13.80
C ASN A 333 1.30 13.79 13.02
N LYS A 334 2.08 12.95 13.71
CA LYS A 334 2.86 11.88 13.08
C LYS A 334 1.99 10.85 12.35
N ARG A 335 0.82 10.46 12.91
CA ARG A 335 -0.13 9.57 12.22
C ARG A 335 -0.71 10.21 10.96
N ILE A 336 -0.99 11.52 11.00
CA ILE A 336 -1.47 12.28 9.84
C ILE A 336 -0.35 12.41 8.79
N GLU A 337 0.89 12.69 9.20
CA GLU A 337 2.07 12.76 8.33
C GLU A 337 2.29 11.44 7.58
N ASP A 338 2.35 10.33 8.33
CA ASP A 338 2.51 8.98 7.79
C ASP A 338 1.33 8.59 6.87
N GLY A 339 0.10 8.89 7.28
CA GLY A 339 -1.12 8.60 6.52
C GLY A 339 -1.23 9.42 5.22
N LEU A 340 -0.91 10.71 5.24
CA LEU A 340 -0.89 11.55 4.03
C LEU A 340 0.19 11.08 3.04
N PHE A 341 1.38 10.72 3.53
CA PHE A 341 2.45 10.20 2.66
C PHE A 341 2.05 8.87 2.01
N ALA A 342 1.44 7.96 2.79
CA ALA A 342 0.92 6.71 2.30
C ALA A 342 -0.19 6.92 1.25
N LEU A 343 -1.16 7.81 1.51
CA LEU A 343 -2.24 8.13 0.57
C LEU A 343 -1.72 8.69 -0.76
N ALA A 344 -0.81 9.67 -0.71
CA ALA A 344 -0.23 10.26 -1.91
C ALA A 344 0.57 9.22 -2.73
N THR A 345 1.26 8.31 -2.05
CA THR A 345 1.97 7.19 -2.67
C THR A 345 1.02 6.16 -3.29
N ILE A 346 -0.09 5.84 -2.62
CA ILE A 346 -1.14 4.96 -3.15
C ILE A 346 -1.80 5.58 -4.39
N TYR A 347 -2.10 6.89 -4.37
CA TYR A 347 -2.59 7.62 -5.54
C TYR A 347 -1.62 7.52 -6.73
N ARG A 348 -0.33 7.84 -6.51
CA ARG A 348 0.71 7.79 -7.57
C ARG A 348 0.93 6.37 -8.10
N GLU A 349 1.15 5.41 -7.22
CA GLU A 349 1.69 4.10 -7.61
C GLU A 349 0.64 3.05 -7.92
N ARG A 350 -0.47 3.02 -7.16
CA ARG A 350 -1.45 1.93 -7.23
C ARG A 350 -2.75 2.34 -7.93
N LEU A 351 -3.25 3.54 -7.67
CA LEU A 351 -4.47 4.06 -8.31
C LEU A 351 -4.20 4.72 -9.68
N LYS A 352 -2.97 5.21 -9.90
CA LYS A 352 -2.52 5.96 -11.10
C LYS A 352 -3.25 7.29 -11.29
N GLU A 353 -3.45 8.00 -10.18
CA GLU A 353 -4.13 9.30 -10.09
C GLU A 353 -3.10 10.41 -9.78
N PRO A 354 -2.35 10.92 -10.77
CA PRO A 354 -1.25 11.86 -10.53
C PRO A 354 -1.72 13.18 -9.94
N VAL A 355 -2.90 13.67 -10.32
CA VAL A 355 -3.48 14.91 -9.77
C VAL A 355 -3.80 14.76 -8.28
N ARG A 356 -4.42 13.65 -7.88
CA ARG A 356 -4.70 13.36 -6.45
C ARG A 356 -3.43 13.12 -5.64
N ALA A 357 -2.40 12.52 -6.25
CA ALA A 357 -1.09 12.39 -5.64
C ALA A 357 -0.46 13.77 -5.37
N ILE A 358 -0.46 14.66 -6.37
CA ILE A 358 0.00 16.05 -6.26
C ILE A 358 -0.75 16.77 -5.13
N GLU A 359 -2.10 16.79 -5.15
CA GLU A 359 -2.93 17.43 -4.12
C GLU A 359 -2.58 16.94 -2.70
N THR A 360 -2.36 15.64 -2.54
CA THR A 360 -2.08 15.02 -1.22
C THR A 360 -0.64 15.28 -0.76
N TYR A 361 0.34 15.26 -1.68
CA TYR A 361 1.74 15.63 -1.38
C TYR A 361 1.88 17.14 -1.07
N GLU A 362 1.16 18.03 -1.78
CA GLU A 362 1.13 19.47 -1.46
C GLU A 362 0.43 19.71 -0.10
N LYS A 363 -0.67 18.99 0.24
CA LYS A 363 -1.28 19.03 1.58
C LYS A 363 -0.30 18.58 2.68
N LEU A 364 0.52 17.55 2.43
CA LEU A 364 1.54 17.10 3.38
C LEU A 364 2.58 18.18 3.64
N LEU A 365 3.19 18.75 2.59
CA LEU A 365 4.23 19.77 2.74
C LEU A 365 3.71 21.08 3.35
N ALA A 366 2.47 21.46 3.05
CA ALA A 366 1.85 22.66 3.60
C ALA A 366 1.62 22.55 5.13
N ARG A 367 1.30 21.35 5.64
CA ARG A 367 1.08 21.11 7.08
C ARG A 367 2.36 20.73 7.82
N PHE A 368 3.24 19.97 7.17
CA PHE A 368 4.46 19.40 7.75
C PHE A 368 5.68 19.77 6.89
N PRO A 369 6.09 21.05 6.83
CA PRO A 369 7.21 21.50 5.99
C PRO A 369 8.56 20.89 6.39
N ASN A 370 8.67 20.41 7.63
CA ASN A 370 9.83 19.71 8.20
C ASN A 370 9.59 18.18 8.32
N SER A 371 8.66 17.63 7.54
CA SER A 371 8.35 16.20 7.51
C SER A 371 9.58 15.34 7.26
N ARG A 372 9.63 14.14 7.87
CA ARG A 372 10.68 13.13 7.59
C ARG A 372 10.65 12.64 6.13
N PHE A 373 9.50 12.78 5.46
CA PHE A 373 9.32 12.46 4.05
C PHE A 373 9.51 13.68 3.13
N ALA A 374 9.80 14.87 3.65
CA ALA A 374 9.80 16.10 2.87
C ALA A 374 10.72 16.01 1.65
N ALA A 375 11.97 15.58 1.82
CA ALA A 375 12.93 15.47 0.71
C ALA A 375 12.46 14.54 -0.42
N GLU A 376 11.80 13.43 -0.08
CA GLU A 376 11.20 12.50 -1.03
C GLU A 376 9.93 13.08 -1.68
N THR A 377 9.14 13.84 -0.91
CA THR A 377 7.91 14.49 -1.38
C THR A 377 8.21 15.63 -2.36
N TYR A 378 9.18 16.51 -2.06
CA TYR A 378 9.64 17.56 -2.97
C TYR A 378 10.15 16.97 -4.30
N TYR A 379 10.90 15.88 -4.24
CA TYR A 379 11.38 15.17 -5.43
C TYR A 379 10.28 14.45 -6.21
N THR A 380 9.32 13.84 -5.51
CA THR A 380 8.17 13.19 -6.14
C THR A 380 7.26 14.21 -6.83
N LEU A 381 7.05 15.38 -6.23
CA LEU A 381 6.36 16.51 -6.86
C LEU A 381 7.13 17.05 -8.08
N TYR A 382 8.46 17.13 -8.03
CA TYR A 382 9.27 17.42 -9.23
C TYR A 382 9.00 16.42 -10.36
N LEU A 383 9.00 15.12 -10.08
CA LEU A 383 8.74 14.09 -11.10
C LEU A 383 7.32 14.17 -11.66
N LEU A 384 6.30 14.30 -10.79
CA LEU A 384 4.90 14.41 -11.20
C LEU A 384 4.63 15.66 -12.04
N TYR A 385 5.17 16.82 -11.65
CA TYR A 385 5.03 18.05 -12.44
C TYR A 385 5.86 18.03 -13.72
N LYS A 386 7.00 17.32 -13.75
CA LYS A 386 7.79 17.11 -14.98
C LYS A 386 7.05 16.22 -15.98
N GLU A 387 6.37 15.17 -15.52
CA GLU A 387 5.51 14.33 -16.36
C GLU A 387 4.29 15.10 -16.89
N ALA A 388 3.73 16.01 -16.08
CA ALA A 388 2.68 16.95 -16.49
C ALA A 388 3.15 18.14 -17.35
N ASN A 389 4.47 18.30 -17.57
CA ASN A 389 5.09 19.43 -18.26
C ASN A 389 4.73 20.82 -17.66
N ASP A 390 4.60 20.88 -16.33
CA ASP A 390 4.22 22.07 -15.55
C ASP A 390 5.47 22.85 -15.07
N PRO A 391 5.51 24.20 -15.17
CA PRO A 391 6.62 25.01 -14.67
C PRO A 391 6.94 24.82 -13.18
N LYS A 392 5.98 24.39 -12.34
CA LYS A 392 6.21 23.98 -10.94
C LYS A 392 7.30 22.93 -10.81
N ALA A 393 7.57 22.12 -11.84
CA ALA A 393 8.68 21.16 -11.83
C ALA A 393 10.02 21.84 -11.51
N ALA A 394 10.30 23.00 -12.12
CA ALA A 394 11.52 23.76 -11.83
C ALA A 394 11.54 24.31 -10.39
N THR A 395 10.39 24.73 -9.86
CA THR A 395 10.23 25.17 -8.46
C THR A 395 10.54 24.03 -7.49
N TYR A 396 9.93 22.84 -7.68
CA TYR A 396 10.16 21.67 -6.84
C TYR A 396 11.58 21.11 -6.94
N ALA A 397 12.19 21.16 -8.14
CA ALA A 397 13.60 20.84 -8.33
C ALA A 397 14.52 21.76 -7.50
N ASN A 398 14.34 23.07 -7.61
CA ASN A 398 15.15 24.05 -6.89
C ASN A 398 14.95 23.96 -5.37
N LEU A 399 13.72 23.79 -4.89
CA LEU A 399 13.43 23.59 -3.46
C LEU A 399 14.06 22.31 -2.91
N THR A 400 14.09 21.22 -3.69
CA THR A 400 14.80 19.99 -3.31
C THR A 400 16.29 20.25 -3.11
N LYS A 401 16.94 20.95 -4.05
CA LYS A 401 18.37 21.28 -3.96
C LYS A 401 18.69 22.24 -2.81
N GLN A 402 17.87 23.28 -2.61
CA GLN A 402 18.09 24.29 -1.57
C GLN A 402 17.87 23.75 -0.15
N ARG A 403 16.80 22.98 0.08
CA ARG A 403 16.46 22.46 1.41
C ARG A 403 17.13 21.13 1.74
N PHE A 404 17.47 20.32 0.74
CA PHE A 404 17.96 18.94 0.92
C PHE A 404 19.23 18.61 0.08
N PRO A 405 20.24 19.50 0.00
CA PRO A 405 21.36 19.38 -0.95
C PRO A 405 22.16 18.07 -0.82
N ASN A 406 22.33 17.57 0.40
CA ASN A 406 23.10 16.36 0.69
C ASN A 406 22.32 15.05 0.45
N THR A 407 21.06 15.11 0.01
CA THR A 407 20.23 13.91 -0.19
C THR A 407 20.43 13.30 -1.57
N ARG A 408 20.13 11.99 -1.68
CA ARG A 408 20.07 11.29 -2.98
C ARG A 408 19.16 11.98 -4.00
N TYR A 409 18.12 12.68 -3.53
CA TYR A 409 17.11 13.33 -4.35
C TYR A 409 17.64 14.60 -5.03
N ALA A 410 18.39 15.44 -4.32
CA ALA A 410 19.07 16.59 -4.91
C ALA A 410 20.07 16.12 -5.99
N LYS A 411 20.92 15.13 -5.65
CA LYS A 411 21.87 14.52 -6.61
C LYS A 411 21.17 13.95 -7.85
N LEU A 412 20.02 13.28 -7.70
CA LEU A 412 19.20 12.74 -8.80
C LEU A 412 18.61 13.79 -9.75
N ILE A 413 18.45 15.04 -9.33
CA ILE A 413 17.94 16.11 -10.20
C ILE A 413 19.04 16.64 -11.11
N ASP A 414 20.27 16.76 -10.61
CA ASP A 414 21.45 17.14 -11.41
C ASP A 414 22.01 15.97 -12.23
N GLN A 415 21.80 14.74 -11.76
CA GLN A 415 22.42 13.54 -12.30
C GLN A 415 21.40 12.38 -12.35
N PRO A 416 20.60 12.24 -13.41
CA PRO A 416 19.62 11.15 -13.54
C PRO A 416 20.25 9.75 -13.33
N ASP A 417 21.45 9.53 -13.88
CA ASP A 417 22.18 8.26 -13.81
C ASP A 417 22.91 8.03 -12.47
N TYR A 418 22.71 8.91 -11.47
CA TYR A 418 23.39 8.83 -10.17
C TYR A 418 23.26 7.46 -9.51
N LEU A 419 22.06 6.87 -9.50
CA LEU A 419 21.83 5.55 -8.91
C LEU A 419 22.56 4.43 -9.68
N VAL A 420 22.64 4.52 -11.00
CA VAL A 420 23.40 3.57 -11.83
C VAL A 420 24.88 3.66 -11.48
N ARG A 421 25.45 4.86 -11.47
CA ARG A 421 26.88 5.09 -11.16
C ARG A 421 27.25 4.67 -9.74
N VAL A 422 26.42 4.95 -8.74
CA VAL A 422 26.62 4.46 -7.36
C VAL A 422 26.52 2.93 -7.31
N SER A 423 25.60 2.30 -8.05
CA SER A 423 25.49 0.83 -8.06
C SER A 423 26.72 0.15 -8.69
N GLN A 424 27.26 0.72 -9.78
CA GLN A 424 28.51 0.26 -10.40
C GLN A 424 29.72 0.50 -9.47
N GLY A 425 29.77 1.68 -8.83
CA GLY A 425 30.76 1.99 -7.80
C GLY A 425 30.75 0.97 -6.66
N ASN A 426 29.58 0.60 -6.14
CA ASN A 426 29.45 -0.39 -5.07
C ASN A 426 30.02 -1.78 -5.45
N VAL A 427 29.90 -2.21 -6.70
CA VAL A 427 30.56 -3.45 -7.18
C VAL A 427 32.09 -3.32 -7.07
N LYS A 428 32.65 -2.17 -7.46
CA LYS A 428 34.10 -1.93 -7.34
C LYS A 428 34.56 -1.78 -5.89
N VAL A 429 33.78 -1.07 -5.07
CA VAL A 429 34.03 -0.89 -3.62
C VAL A 429 34.09 -2.23 -2.90
N ARG A 430 33.22 -3.19 -3.24
CA ARG A 430 33.26 -4.55 -2.68
C ARG A 430 34.60 -5.24 -2.98
N GLN A 431 35.04 -5.27 -4.24
CA GLN A 431 36.35 -5.83 -4.62
C GLN A 431 37.54 -5.17 -3.88
N LEU A 432 37.51 -3.84 -3.74
CA LEU A 432 38.56 -3.09 -3.03
C LEU A 432 38.51 -3.30 -1.51
N TYR A 433 37.31 -3.43 -0.93
CA TYR A 433 37.11 -3.75 0.48
C TYR A 433 37.55 -5.17 0.81
N ASP A 434 37.20 -6.16 -0.01
CA ASP A 434 37.66 -7.55 0.14
C ASP A 434 39.19 -7.63 0.06
N SER A 435 39.80 -6.83 -0.82
CA SER A 435 41.27 -6.68 -0.92
C SER A 435 41.86 -6.02 0.34
N ALA A 436 41.25 -4.96 0.87
CA ALA A 436 41.67 -4.31 2.12
C ALA A 436 41.52 -5.24 3.34
N TYR A 437 40.46 -6.05 3.38
CA TYR A 437 40.22 -7.03 4.44
C TYR A 437 41.20 -8.20 4.35
N ALA A 438 41.54 -8.67 3.15
CA ALA A 438 42.61 -9.65 2.94
C ALA A 438 44.00 -9.12 3.32
N LEU A 439 44.25 -7.80 3.20
CA LEU A 439 45.46 -7.15 3.73
C LEU A 439 45.44 -7.06 5.25
N TYR A 440 44.32 -6.66 5.86
CA TYR A 440 44.12 -6.63 7.32
C TYR A 440 44.34 -8.01 7.96
N ASN A 441 43.74 -9.07 7.39
CA ASN A 441 43.92 -10.45 7.88
C ASN A 441 45.36 -10.97 7.73
N LYS A 442 46.15 -10.37 6.83
CA LYS A 442 47.61 -10.61 6.68
C LYS A 442 48.45 -9.63 7.49
N GLN A 443 47.85 -8.92 8.46
CA GLN A 443 48.47 -7.91 9.33
C GLN A 443 49.13 -6.73 8.58
N LYS A 444 48.78 -6.52 7.30
CA LYS A 444 49.31 -5.43 6.46
C LYS A 444 48.47 -4.16 6.65
N TYR A 445 48.50 -3.61 7.86
CA TYR A 445 47.63 -2.54 8.30
C TYR A 445 47.77 -1.23 7.53
N VAL A 446 48.99 -0.76 7.23
CA VAL A 446 49.21 0.47 6.46
C VAL A 446 48.68 0.35 5.01
N PRO A 447 49.00 -0.70 4.23
CA PRO A 447 48.35 -0.95 2.93
C PRO A 447 46.81 -1.05 3.00
N ALA A 448 46.26 -1.69 4.04
CA ALA A 448 44.81 -1.79 4.23
C ALA A 448 44.17 -0.42 4.49
N GLY A 449 44.74 0.38 5.41
CA GLY A 449 44.27 1.73 5.72
C GLY A 449 44.31 2.67 4.51
N ASN A 450 45.41 2.61 3.74
CA ASN A 450 45.53 3.36 2.48
C ASN A 450 44.43 2.98 1.47
N MET A 451 44.13 1.68 1.31
CA MET A 451 43.04 1.22 0.45
C MET A 451 41.67 1.76 0.92
N LEU A 452 41.38 1.72 2.23
CA LEU A 452 40.14 2.26 2.79
C LEU A 452 40.03 3.80 2.66
N ASN A 453 41.17 4.50 2.62
CA ASN A 453 41.21 5.94 2.36
C ASN A 453 40.92 6.25 0.88
N THR A 454 41.51 5.50 -0.06
CA THR A 454 41.18 5.60 -1.49
C THR A 454 39.69 5.33 -1.73
N ILE A 455 39.14 4.26 -1.15
CA ILE A 455 37.71 3.92 -1.26
C ILE A 455 36.82 5.08 -0.76
N ARG A 456 37.14 5.67 0.40
CA ARG A 456 36.35 6.80 0.95
C ARG A 456 36.47 8.09 0.12
N LYS A 457 37.58 8.29 -0.59
CA LYS A 457 37.79 9.45 -1.47
C LYS A 457 37.08 9.30 -2.82
N GLU A 458 37.14 8.11 -3.42
CA GLU A 458 36.58 7.85 -4.76
C GLU A 458 35.09 7.46 -4.71
N TYR A 459 34.63 6.79 -3.65
CA TYR A 459 33.28 6.26 -3.52
C TYR A 459 32.60 6.67 -2.18
N PRO A 460 32.45 7.99 -1.91
CA PRO A 460 31.90 8.49 -0.64
C PRO A 460 30.43 8.09 -0.41
N ASP A 461 29.66 7.83 -1.46
CA ASP A 461 28.24 7.44 -1.42
C ASP A 461 28.01 5.91 -1.36
N SER A 462 29.02 5.12 -0.97
CA SER A 462 28.99 3.65 -1.10
C SER A 462 28.18 2.90 -0.03
N ASP A 463 27.64 1.73 -0.40
CA ASP A 463 26.83 0.87 0.48
C ASP A 463 27.63 0.09 1.55
N LEU A 464 28.96 0.21 1.54
CA LEU A 464 29.86 -0.36 2.54
C LEU A 464 30.45 0.69 3.50
N GLY A 465 30.03 1.96 3.46
CA GLY A 465 30.63 3.05 4.24
C GLY A 465 30.78 2.75 5.74
N ASP A 466 29.82 2.03 6.34
CA ASP A 466 29.89 1.59 7.73
C ASP A 466 30.97 0.52 7.99
N LYS A 467 31.14 -0.44 7.07
CA LYS A 467 32.15 -1.52 7.18
C LYS A 467 33.54 -1.00 6.88
N ILE A 468 33.66 -0.05 5.96
CA ILE A 468 34.90 0.65 5.64
C ILE A 468 35.39 1.45 6.85
N ASP A 469 34.52 2.25 7.47
CA ASP A 469 34.85 2.97 8.70
C ASP A 469 35.15 2.02 9.86
N PHE A 470 34.38 0.94 10.05
CA PHE A 470 34.62 -0.02 11.12
C PHE A 470 35.93 -0.81 10.94
N LEU A 471 36.28 -1.22 9.71
CA LEU A 471 37.56 -1.88 9.45
C LEU A 471 38.74 -0.92 9.66
N ASN A 472 38.57 0.38 9.39
CA ASN A 472 39.54 1.41 9.76
C ASN A 472 39.66 1.56 11.29
N VAL A 473 38.55 1.48 12.04
CA VAL A 473 38.57 1.46 13.51
C VAL A 473 39.32 0.23 14.04
N LEU A 474 39.12 -0.94 13.43
CA LEU A 474 39.89 -2.16 13.78
C LEU A 474 41.39 -2.05 13.43
N ILE A 475 41.75 -1.35 12.35
CA ILE A 475 43.14 -1.04 12.02
C ILE A 475 43.76 -0.13 13.08
N ILE A 476 43.08 0.96 13.46
CA ILE A 476 43.50 1.86 14.55
C ILE A 476 43.73 1.07 15.84
N GLY A 477 42.85 0.11 16.17
CA GLY A 477 43.04 -0.76 17.33
C GLY A 477 44.32 -1.59 17.31
N GLN A 478 44.87 -1.92 16.14
CA GLN A 478 46.10 -2.71 15.99
C GLN A 478 47.37 -1.84 15.89
N THR A 479 47.26 -0.57 15.47
CA THR A 479 48.40 0.31 15.19
C THR A 479 48.57 1.48 16.16
N GLU A 480 47.51 1.89 16.86
CA GLU A 480 47.49 3.08 17.72
C GLU A 480 47.33 2.73 19.21
N GLN A 481 47.46 3.73 20.08
CA GLN A 481 47.24 3.58 21.51
C GLN A 481 45.75 3.30 21.84
N PRO A 482 45.43 2.60 22.96
CA PRO A 482 44.06 2.22 23.30
C PRO A 482 43.10 3.42 23.44
N SER A 483 43.60 4.57 23.87
CA SER A 483 42.86 5.84 23.93
C SER A 483 42.34 6.29 22.55
N VAL A 484 43.17 6.16 21.51
CA VAL A 484 42.81 6.49 20.12
C VAL A 484 41.77 5.49 19.58
N PHE A 485 41.93 4.20 19.89
CA PHE A 485 40.95 3.17 19.52
C PHE A 485 39.59 3.40 20.19
N LYS A 486 39.57 3.74 21.49
CA LYS A 486 38.34 4.10 22.23
C LYS A 486 37.65 5.31 21.59
N LEU A 487 38.40 6.36 21.24
CA LEU A 487 37.85 7.55 20.56
C LEU A 487 37.27 7.18 19.18
N ALA A 488 37.98 6.37 18.40
CA ALA A 488 37.52 5.93 17.07
C ALA A 488 36.22 5.08 17.16
N LEU A 489 36.08 4.24 18.19
CA LEU A 489 34.86 3.50 18.50
C LEU A 489 33.69 4.42 18.90
N GLN A 490 33.94 5.45 19.71
CA GLN A 490 32.92 6.46 20.08
C GLN A 490 32.43 7.24 18.86
N GLN A 491 33.36 7.69 18.01
CA GLN A 491 33.06 8.38 16.76
C GLN A 491 32.25 7.47 15.82
N PHE A 492 32.61 6.20 15.69
CA PHE A 492 31.87 5.22 14.89
C PHE A 492 30.43 5.05 15.40
N ALA A 493 30.24 4.80 16.70
CA ALA A 493 28.92 4.61 17.28
C ALA A 493 28.01 5.85 17.15
N THR A 494 28.61 7.05 17.12
CA THR A 494 27.90 8.33 16.92
C THR A 494 27.54 8.57 15.45
N ARG A 495 28.45 8.25 14.52
CA ARG A 495 28.31 8.46 13.07
C ARG A 495 27.42 7.40 12.40
N HIS A 496 27.44 6.17 12.90
CA HIS A 496 26.74 5.02 12.33
C HIS A 496 25.78 4.33 13.34
N PRO A 497 24.86 5.05 13.99
CA PRO A 497 24.06 4.52 15.11
C PRO A 497 23.15 3.33 14.73
N ASN A 498 22.81 3.23 13.44
CA ASN A 498 21.95 2.20 12.83
C ASN A 498 22.74 1.08 12.11
N SER A 499 24.09 1.06 12.16
CA SER A 499 24.88 -0.02 11.56
C SER A 499 24.77 -1.31 12.38
N SER A 500 24.77 -2.46 11.70
CA SER A 500 24.89 -3.79 12.34
C SER A 500 26.22 -4.00 13.08
N LEU A 501 27.18 -3.09 12.91
CA LEU A 501 28.46 -3.08 13.62
C LEU A 501 28.45 -2.14 14.85
N ALA A 502 27.39 -1.33 15.03
CA ALA A 502 27.27 -0.42 16.17
C ALA A 502 27.24 -1.17 17.51
N ASP A 503 26.61 -2.35 17.58
CA ASP A 503 26.59 -3.17 18.79
C ASP A 503 27.97 -3.79 19.10
N LYS A 504 28.76 -4.13 18.08
CA LYS A 504 30.17 -4.52 18.29
C LYS A 504 31.01 -3.35 18.79
N ALA A 505 30.79 -2.14 18.28
CA ALA A 505 31.43 -0.95 18.81
C ALA A 505 31.05 -0.68 20.29
N ARG A 506 29.77 -0.82 20.63
CA ARG A 506 29.26 -0.72 22.01
C ARG A 506 29.86 -1.78 22.93
N GLN A 507 30.06 -3.02 22.45
CA GLN A 507 30.72 -4.10 23.19
C GLN A 507 32.18 -3.73 23.55
N TYR A 508 32.99 -3.29 22.58
CA TYR A 508 34.36 -2.83 22.87
C TYR A 508 34.38 -1.64 23.86
N LEU A 509 33.48 -0.66 23.70
CA LEU A 509 33.37 0.47 24.63
C LEU A 509 32.95 0.05 26.05
N SER A 510 32.13 -0.99 26.18
CA SER A 510 31.76 -1.56 27.48
C SER A 510 32.96 -2.21 28.17
N SER A 511 33.80 -2.96 27.44
CA SER A 511 35.01 -3.55 28.02
C SER A 511 36.09 -2.51 28.35
N PHE A 512 36.21 -1.40 27.61
CA PHE A 512 36.99 -0.24 28.04
C PHE A 512 36.50 0.31 29.39
N SER A 513 35.19 0.48 29.56
CA SER A 513 34.62 0.97 30.83
C SER A 513 34.78 -0.01 32.00
N LEU A 514 34.75 -1.33 31.75
CA LEU A 514 35.03 -2.34 32.76
C LEU A 514 36.51 -2.35 33.18
N TYR A 515 37.43 -2.18 32.23
CA TYR A 515 38.86 -2.05 32.50
C TYR A 515 39.17 -0.79 33.32
N GLU A 516 38.64 0.37 32.89
CA GLU A 516 38.81 1.67 33.57
C GLU A 516 38.18 1.72 34.97
N SER A 517 37.23 0.84 35.27
CA SER A 517 36.64 0.69 36.61
C SER A 517 37.25 -0.44 37.45
N GLY A 518 38.36 -1.04 36.99
CA GLY A 518 39.07 -2.13 37.69
C GLY A 518 38.29 -3.45 37.74
N LYS A 519 37.21 -3.59 36.98
CA LYS A 519 36.31 -4.78 36.95
C LYS A 519 36.70 -5.83 35.91
N LEU A 520 37.76 -5.57 35.16
CA LEU A 520 38.33 -6.48 34.16
C LEU A 520 39.85 -6.37 34.27
N SER A 521 40.58 -7.49 34.36
CA SER A 521 42.05 -7.43 34.43
C SER A 521 42.64 -7.05 33.08
N GLU A 522 43.85 -6.47 33.07
CA GLU A 522 44.58 -6.15 31.84
C GLU A 522 44.80 -7.40 30.96
N ALA A 523 45.00 -8.57 31.58
CA ALA A 523 45.14 -9.85 30.89
C ALA A 523 43.84 -10.36 30.24
N GLU A 524 42.66 -9.87 30.65
CA GLU A 524 41.36 -10.19 30.04
C GLU A 524 40.93 -9.14 29.02
N PHE A 525 41.24 -7.87 29.28
CA PHE A 525 41.16 -6.80 28.30
C PHE A 525 42.01 -7.13 27.06
N ASN A 526 43.28 -7.51 27.25
CA ASN A 526 44.20 -7.91 26.18
C ASN A 526 43.92 -9.29 25.53
N LYS A 527 42.87 -10.01 25.96
CA LYS A 527 42.30 -11.16 25.21
C LYS A 527 41.18 -10.74 24.26
N THR A 528 40.51 -9.63 24.55
CA THR A 528 39.32 -9.16 23.82
C THR A 528 39.64 -7.99 22.88
N HIS A 529 40.79 -7.35 23.05
CA HIS A 529 41.28 -6.22 22.25
C HIS A 529 42.58 -6.63 21.53
N PRO A 530 42.95 -5.94 20.44
CA PRO A 530 44.24 -6.15 19.79
C PRO A 530 45.42 -6.09 20.75
N LYS A 531 46.38 -7.02 20.60
CA LYS A 531 47.70 -6.85 21.19
C LYS A 531 48.46 -5.82 20.36
N GLN A 532 48.95 -4.76 20.99
CA GLN A 532 49.78 -3.76 20.33
C GLN A 532 51.00 -4.44 19.70
N VAL A 533 51.22 -4.22 18.40
CA VAL A 533 52.54 -4.43 17.80
C VAL A 533 53.38 -3.22 18.17
N VAL A 534 54.11 -3.32 19.29
CA VAL A 534 55.07 -2.28 19.72
C VAL A 534 56.17 -2.20 18.66
N THR A 535 55.96 -1.32 17.69
CA THR A 535 56.93 -1.03 16.64
C THR A 535 58.03 -0.22 17.31
N ALA A 536 59.15 -0.88 17.60
CA ALA A 536 60.25 -0.32 18.37
C ALA A 536 60.95 0.80 17.58
N THR A 537 60.41 2.01 17.68
CA THR A 537 61.09 3.23 17.26
C THR A 537 62.27 3.45 18.19
N ASN A 538 63.49 3.22 17.71
CA ASN A 538 64.71 3.43 18.50
C ASN A 538 64.78 4.89 19.00
N ILE A 539 64.59 5.06 20.31
CA ILE A 539 64.94 6.27 21.05
C ILE A 539 66.18 5.89 21.87
N PRO A 540 67.31 6.62 21.78
CA PRO A 540 68.49 6.34 22.59
C PRO A 540 68.18 6.42 24.08
N GLU A 541 68.71 5.47 24.84
CA GLU A 541 68.52 5.35 26.29
C GLU A 541 69.19 6.51 27.04
N GLN A 542 68.44 7.19 27.92
CA GLN A 542 68.94 8.24 28.79
C GLN A 542 68.56 7.92 30.25
N PRO A 543 69.51 7.95 31.21
CA PRO A 543 69.36 7.27 32.50
C PRO A 543 68.42 7.95 33.50
N THR A 544 67.85 7.12 34.37
CA THR A 544 66.92 7.49 35.46
C THR A 544 67.59 8.21 36.65
N PRO A 545 66.95 9.27 37.21
CA PRO A 545 67.22 9.75 38.57
C PRO A 545 66.50 8.93 39.66
N ALA A 546 66.97 9.04 40.90
CA ALA A 546 66.44 8.35 42.09
C ALA A 546 65.28 9.12 42.81
N PRO A 547 64.54 8.51 43.77
CA PRO A 547 63.21 8.99 44.19
C PRO A 547 63.10 9.74 45.55
N ALA A 548 61.97 10.47 45.71
CA ALA A 548 61.36 11.00 46.96
C ALA A 548 62.09 12.20 47.63
N PRO A 549 61.43 13.08 48.45
CA PRO A 549 60.19 12.91 49.23
C PRO A 549 59.10 14.02 49.08
N ALA A 550 58.13 14.09 50.02
CA ALA A 550 56.98 15.02 50.12
C ALA A 550 56.57 15.22 51.61
N PRO A 551 55.52 15.99 52.02
CA PRO A 551 54.69 17.05 51.39
C PRO A 551 55.06 18.47 51.95
N VAL A 552 54.27 19.52 52.32
CA VAL A 552 52.84 19.96 52.54
C VAL A 552 52.84 21.54 52.62
N PRO A 553 51.75 22.33 52.88
CA PRO A 553 50.29 22.21 52.67
C PRO A 553 49.63 23.44 51.93
N THR A 554 48.28 23.51 51.94
CA THR A 554 47.28 24.46 51.37
C THR A 554 47.13 25.85 52.09
N PRO A 555 46.19 26.80 51.77
CA PRO A 555 45.11 26.89 50.74
C PRO A 555 45.08 28.26 49.91
N PRO A 556 43.97 29.04 49.74
CA PRO A 556 43.21 29.10 48.46
C PRO A 556 42.96 30.52 47.86
N GLN A 557 42.35 30.61 46.66
CA GLN A 557 41.68 31.85 46.21
C GLN A 557 40.42 31.62 45.32
N ARG A 558 39.75 32.72 44.94
CA ARG A 558 38.28 32.80 44.73
C ARG A 558 37.90 33.26 43.31
N ALA A 559 36.71 32.86 42.85
CA ALA A 559 36.17 33.17 41.51
C ALA A 559 35.63 34.60 41.33
N THR A 560 35.59 35.05 40.07
CA THR A 560 34.79 36.17 39.53
C THR A 560 34.20 35.81 38.15
N THR A 561 33.28 36.62 37.62
CA THR A 561 32.31 36.24 36.58
C THR A 561 32.01 37.35 35.56
N ALA A 562 31.43 36.98 34.41
CA ALA A 562 30.68 37.84 33.46
C ALA A 562 31.53 38.84 32.63
N LYS A 563 31.09 39.45 31.51
CA LYS A 563 30.00 39.19 30.52
C LYS A 563 30.29 40.02 29.24
N THR A 564 29.78 39.61 28.08
CA THR A 564 29.70 40.46 26.84
C THR A 564 28.46 41.39 26.90
N PRO A 565 28.44 42.52 26.15
CA PRO A 565 27.86 42.52 24.79
C PRO A 565 28.50 43.50 23.75
N GLU A 566 27.94 43.43 22.53
CA GLU A 566 28.05 44.29 21.32
C GLU A 566 27.40 45.71 21.46
N PRO A 567 27.24 46.54 20.38
CA PRO A 567 28.12 46.95 19.26
C PRO A 567 28.08 48.51 19.00
N ASP A 568 28.64 49.03 17.89
CA ASP A 568 28.14 50.27 17.24
C ASP A 568 28.56 50.44 15.74
N ALA A 569 28.08 51.47 15.00
CA ALA A 569 28.09 51.51 13.51
C ALA A 569 28.29 52.89 12.79
N ALA A 570 28.44 52.81 11.43
CA ALA A 570 27.96 53.76 10.37
C ALA A 570 28.84 54.88 9.70
N THR A 571 29.33 54.60 8.45
CA THR A 571 29.34 55.47 7.21
C THR A 571 30.07 56.86 7.14
N PRO A 572 30.19 57.61 5.98
CA PRO A 572 29.99 57.32 4.52
C PRO A 572 31.00 57.93 3.45
N ALA A 573 30.99 57.35 2.22
CA ALA A 573 31.05 57.93 0.83
C ALA A 573 32.21 58.79 0.23
N LYS A 574 32.64 58.47 -1.03
CA LYS A 574 32.53 59.33 -2.27
C LYS A 574 33.06 58.74 -3.62
N ASP A 575 32.26 58.95 -4.69
CA ASP A 575 32.47 59.24 -6.15
C ASP A 575 33.59 58.66 -7.08
N GLN A 576 33.19 57.78 -8.04
CA GLN A 576 33.12 57.93 -9.55
C GLN A 576 34.32 58.40 -10.46
N PRO A 577 34.28 58.36 -11.84
CA PRO A 577 33.35 57.71 -12.85
C PRO A 577 34.05 57.04 -14.12
N VAL A 578 33.30 56.81 -15.23
CA VAL A 578 33.72 56.64 -16.68
C VAL A 578 34.14 55.20 -17.14
N ALA A 579 33.73 54.58 -18.28
CA ALA A 579 32.77 54.86 -19.40
C ALA A 579 32.20 53.57 -20.10
N THR A 580 31.34 53.74 -21.10
CA THR A 580 30.47 52.75 -21.81
C THR A 580 30.88 52.36 -23.25
N GLN A 581 30.38 51.23 -23.81
CA GLN A 581 29.76 51.20 -25.16
C GLN A 581 28.85 49.98 -25.49
N LYS A 582 28.36 49.87 -26.75
CA LYS A 582 27.08 49.26 -27.23
C LYS A 582 27.15 48.89 -28.76
N THR A 583 26.31 48.09 -29.47
CA THR A 583 25.17 47.15 -29.22
C THR A 583 24.73 46.43 -30.53
N VAL A 584 24.19 45.18 -30.46
CA VAL A 584 23.28 44.49 -31.47
C VAL A 584 24.01 44.09 -32.81
N THR A 585 23.71 43.04 -33.61
CA THR A 585 22.50 42.40 -34.22
C THR A 585 22.85 40.90 -34.54
N ALA A 586 22.02 39.83 -34.51
CA ALA A 586 20.89 39.41 -35.40
C ALA A 586 21.20 39.47 -36.93
N GLN A 587 20.74 38.56 -37.82
CA GLN A 587 19.68 37.52 -37.77
C GLN A 587 19.86 36.37 -38.82
N THR A 588 18.95 35.38 -38.86
CA THR A 588 18.93 34.15 -39.73
C THR A 588 18.29 34.36 -41.13
N PRO A 589 18.47 33.43 -42.10
CA PRO A 589 17.44 32.40 -42.43
C PRO A 589 18.06 30.99 -42.72
N ALA A 590 17.42 29.81 -42.58
CA ALA A 590 16.10 29.28 -43.00
C ALA A 590 15.96 29.12 -44.55
N SER A 591 15.33 28.09 -45.15
CA SER A 591 14.86 26.73 -44.73
C SER A 591 14.37 25.96 -45.98
N THR A 592 14.42 24.63 -46.06
CA THR A 592 13.50 23.83 -46.93
C THR A 592 13.42 22.33 -46.55
N ASN A 593 12.51 21.59 -47.18
CA ASN A 593 11.87 20.37 -46.65
C ASN A 593 11.48 19.39 -47.80
N LYS A 594 11.70 18.06 -47.67
CA LYS A 594 10.84 16.94 -48.21
C LYS A 594 11.48 15.53 -48.16
N GLN A 595 10.60 14.52 -48.30
CA GLN A 595 10.76 13.05 -48.28
C GLN A 595 9.49 12.44 -48.98
N PRO A 596 9.38 11.16 -49.44
CA PRO A 596 10.33 10.10 -49.83
C PRO A 596 10.28 9.83 -51.38
N PRO A 597 10.70 8.67 -51.94
CA PRO A 597 9.96 7.38 -51.92
C PRO A 597 10.85 6.15 -51.58
N ALA A 598 10.52 4.93 -52.05
CA ALA A 598 11.01 3.66 -51.46
C ALA A 598 11.31 2.50 -52.45
N ASN A 599 11.83 1.39 -51.87
CA ASN A 599 11.84 -0.02 -52.33
C ASN A 599 12.97 -0.59 -53.23
N ALA A 600 13.11 -1.94 -53.15
CA ALA A 600 13.75 -2.91 -54.07
C ALA A 600 15.27 -3.23 -53.97
N THR A 601 15.61 -4.16 -53.06
CA THR A 601 16.23 -5.49 -53.33
C THR A 601 17.14 -5.71 -54.56
N THR A 602 18.40 -6.18 -54.38
CA THR A 602 18.87 -7.53 -54.84
C THR A 602 20.30 -7.94 -54.47
N LYS A 603 20.45 -9.25 -54.19
CA LYS A 603 21.56 -10.22 -54.34
C LYS A 603 23.05 -9.85 -54.13
N ALA A 604 23.71 -10.74 -53.38
CA ALA A 604 25.16 -10.90 -53.28
C ALA A 604 25.80 -11.64 -54.48
N THR A 605 27.14 -11.62 -54.54
CA THR A 605 27.96 -12.66 -55.18
C THR A 605 29.16 -13.01 -54.30
N ASP A 606 29.69 -14.23 -54.46
CA ASP A 606 30.73 -14.88 -53.64
C ASP A 606 32.01 -15.16 -54.47
N LYS A 607 33.18 -15.31 -53.82
CA LYS A 607 34.35 -16.10 -54.30
C LYS A 607 35.57 -16.14 -53.34
N THR A 608 35.78 -17.34 -52.79
CA THR A 608 37.02 -18.15 -52.69
C THR A 608 38.19 -17.80 -53.66
N ASN A 609 39.48 -18.19 -53.49
CA ASN A 609 40.08 -19.31 -52.70
C ASN A 609 41.63 -19.23 -52.55
N ALA A 610 42.24 -20.10 -51.71
CA ALA A 610 43.66 -20.57 -51.66
C ALA A 610 44.82 -19.53 -51.42
N VAL A 611 45.79 -19.67 -50.47
CA VAL A 611 46.75 -20.76 -50.08
C VAL A 611 47.96 -20.82 -51.06
N THR A 612 49.25 -20.69 -50.66
CA THR A 612 50.01 -21.57 -49.72
C THR A 612 51.27 -20.91 -49.07
N SER A 613 51.55 -21.28 -47.81
CA SER A 613 52.87 -21.41 -47.09
C SER A 613 54.03 -20.39 -47.22
N SER A 614 54.41 -19.82 -46.07
CA SER A 614 55.79 -19.71 -45.55
C SER A 614 55.73 -19.77 -44.01
N GLU A 615 56.78 -20.25 -43.34
CA GLU A 615 56.76 -20.56 -41.89
C GLU A 615 57.63 -19.61 -41.06
N THR A 616 57.08 -19.01 -39.98
CA THR A 616 57.84 -18.52 -38.82
C THR A 616 56.92 -18.13 -37.65
N VAL A 617 57.23 -18.63 -36.45
CA VAL A 617 56.84 -18.20 -35.07
C VAL A 617 55.45 -17.52 -34.88
N PRO A 618 54.50 -18.16 -34.17
CA PRO A 618 53.19 -17.55 -33.91
C PRO A 618 53.26 -16.44 -32.83
N PRO A 619 52.72 -15.24 -33.07
CA PRO A 619 52.38 -14.31 -31.98
C PRO A 619 51.21 -14.87 -31.16
N ALA A 620 51.10 -14.45 -29.89
CA ALA A 620 50.05 -14.92 -28.99
C ALA A 620 48.63 -14.60 -29.52
N PRO A 621 47.61 -15.45 -29.27
CA PRO A 621 46.28 -15.25 -29.82
C PRO A 621 45.67 -13.90 -29.45
N LEU A 622 45.31 -13.12 -30.47
CA LEU A 622 44.39 -11.99 -30.34
C LEU A 622 43.04 -12.54 -29.83
N VAL A 623 42.76 -12.35 -28.54
CA VAL A 623 41.48 -12.72 -27.94
C VAL A 623 40.39 -11.91 -28.65
N ALA A 624 39.53 -12.61 -29.40
CA ALA A 624 38.44 -11.98 -30.13
C ALA A 624 37.56 -11.17 -29.15
N ALA A 625 37.30 -9.90 -29.48
CA ALA A 625 36.47 -9.04 -28.66
C ALA A 625 35.08 -9.66 -28.49
N LYS A 626 34.62 -9.81 -27.24
CA LYS A 626 33.28 -10.34 -26.95
C LYS A 626 32.22 -9.47 -27.63
N PRO A 627 31.18 -10.05 -28.27
CA PRO A 627 30.07 -9.28 -28.79
C PRO A 627 29.37 -8.50 -27.66
N ALA A 628 29.15 -7.21 -27.88
CA ALA A 628 28.41 -6.36 -26.95
C ALA A 628 26.89 -6.53 -27.12
N PHE A 629 26.14 -6.27 -26.05
CA PHE A 629 24.67 -6.31 -26.10
C PHE A 629 24.10 -5.13 -26.91
N SER A 630 23.28 -5.41 -27.92
CA SER A 630 22.52 -4.42 -28.69
C SER A 630 21.63 -3.59 -27.76
N PRO A 631 21.43 -2.27 -27.99
CA PRO A 631 20.47 -1.45 -27.24
C PRO A 631 19.03 -2.01 -27.24
N VAL A 632 18.24 -1.73 -26.21
CA VAL A 632 16.91 -2.32 -26.05
C VAL A 632 15.91 -1.75 -27.07
N ASN A 633 15.64 -2.52 -28.12
CA ASN A 633 14.52 -2.26 -29.01
C ASN A 633 13.19 -2.58 -28.30
N ILE A 634 12.54 -1.54 -27.78
CA ILE A 634 11.27 -1.58 -27.03
C ILE A 634 10.13 -2.29 -27.80
N GLN A 635 10.17 -2.26 -29.14
CA GLN A 635 9.16 -2.83 -30.03
C GLN A 635 9.54 -4.21 -30.60
N ALA A 636 10.79 -4.66 -30.41
CA ALA A 636 11.19 -6.01 -30.82
C ALA A 636 10.58 -7.08 -29.91
N PRO A 637 10.37 -8.32 -30.40
CA PRO A 637 10.03 -9.47 -29.58
C PRO A 637 10.99 -9.63 -28.40
N GLN A 638 10.43 -9.83 -27.21
CA GLN A 638 11.18 -10.04 -25.98
C GLN A 638 10.96 -11.45 -25.45
N LEU A 639 11.91 -11.89 -24.65
CA LEU A 639 11.92 -13.16 -23.95
C LEU A 639 12.00 -12.87 -22.45
N VAL A 640 11.47 -13.77 -21.63
CA VAL A 640 11.73 -13.76 -20.18
C VAL A 640 12.60 -14.95 -19.85
N VAL A 641 13.64 -14.74 -19.06
CA VAL A 641 14.54 -15.80 -18.59
C VAL A 641 14.42 -15.93 -17.08
N ILE A 642 14.27 -17.16 -16.61
CA ILE A 642 14.44 -17.56 -15.21
C ILE A 642 15.76 -18.33 -15.14
N ALA A 643 16.78 -17.78 -14.48
CA ALA A 643 18.09 -18.40 -14.33
C ALA A 643 18.21 -19.06 -12.95
N TYR A 644 18.48 -20.36 -12.89
CA TYR A 644 18.44 -21.17 -11.67
C TYR A 644 19.60 -22.18 -11.58
N PRO A 645 19.95 -22.67 -10.38
CA PRO A 645 21.02 -23.65 -10.23
C PRO A 645 20.68 -25.00 -10.88
N LYS A 646 21.56 -25.48 -11.76
CA LYS A 646 21.40 -26.73 -12.53
C LYS A 646 21.15 -27.92 -11.60
N GLY A 647 20.15 -28.74 -11.92
CA GLY A 647 19.83 -29.97 -11.18
C GLY A 647 19.26 -29.79 -9.77
N HIS A 648 18.98 -28.56 -9.31
CA HIS A 648 18.48 -28.32 -7.95
C HIS A 648 16.99 -28.70 -7.80
N GLU A 649 16.64 -29.58 -6.84
CA GLU A 649 15.31 -30.19 -6.67
C GLU A 649 14.12 -29.22 -6.68
N ALA A 650 14.25 -28.04 -6.04
CA ALA A 650 13.22 -27.00 -6.05
C ALA A 650 12.79 -26.51 -7.45
N PHE A 651 13.63 -26.76 -8.47
CA PHE A 651 13.37 -26.46 -9.89
C PHE A 651 13.07 -27.71 -10.72
N ALA A 652 12.90 -28.89 -10.11
CA ALA A 652 12.41 -30.07 -10.80
C ALA A 652 11.08 -29.76 -11.51
N GLU A 653 10.96 -30.14 -12.79
CA GLU A 653 9.80 -29.86 -13.64
C GLU A 653 9.43 -28.37 -13.79
N ILE A 654 10.33 -27.43 -13.51
CA ILE A 654 10.01 -25.99 -13.48
C ILE A 654 9.36 -25.51 -14.79
N THR A 655 9.81 -26.01 -15.94
CA THR A 655 9.27 -25.67 -17.26
C THR A 655 7.80 -26.09 -17.39
N GLY A 656 7.42 -27.30 -16.95
CA GLY A 656 6.03 -27.74 -16.92
C GLY A 656 5.17 -26.91 -15.95
N LYS A 657 5.75 -26.53 -14.80
CA LYS A 657 5.10 -25.67 -13.79
C LYS A 657 4.88 -24.24 -14.31
N VAL A 658 5.80 -23.69 -15.09
CA VAL A 658 5.68 -22.38 -15.75
C VAL A 658 4.74 -22.44 -16.97
N GLN A 659 4.78 -23.49 -17.79
CA GLN A 659 3.81 -23.66 -18.89
C GLN A 659 2.38 -23.83 -18.37
N GLY A 660 2.18 -24.58 -17.28
CA GLY A 660 0.87 -24.69 -16.61
C GLY A 660 0.39 -23.34 -16.04
N TYR A 661 1.30 -22.52 -15.51
CA TYR A 661 1.01 -21.14 -15.11
C TYR A 661 0.62 -20.26 -16.31
N ASN A 662 1.30 -20.40 -17.44
CA ASN A 662 1.01 -19.64 -18.67
C ASN A 662 -0.36 -20.00 -19.24
N ASN A 663 -0.63 -21.29 -19.40
CA ASN A 663 -1.90 -21.82 -19.91
C ASN A 663 -3.10 -21.42 -19.02
N LYS A 664 -2.87 -21.12 -17.72
CA LYS A 664 -3.92 -20.69 -16.78
C LYS A 664 -4.07 -19.17 -16.66
N TYR A 665 -2.98 -18.41 -16.62
CA TYR A 665 -3.00 -16.98 -16.25
C TYR A 665 -2.55 -16.01 -17.36
N ASN A 666 -2.04 -16.51 -18.49
CA ASN A 666 -1.58 -15.72 -19.64
C ASN A 666 -1.98 -16.38 -20.97
N ALA A 667 -3.06 -17.18 -21.00
CA ALA A 667 -3.48 -17.96 -22.17
C ALA A 667 -3.64 -17.14 -23.48
N PRO A 668 -4.16 -15.89 -23.48
CA PRO A 668 -4.27 -15.08 -24.70
C PRO A 668 -2.91 -14.70 -25.33
N ASP A 669 -1.82 -14.76 -24.56
CA ASP A 669 -0.47 -14.43 -25.02
C ASP A 669 0.27 -15.64 -25.63
N GLN A 670 -0.32 -16.85 -25.58
CA GLN A 670 0.20 -18.09 -26.19
C GLN A 670 1.66 -18.45 -25.84
N LEU A 671 2.13 -18.00 -24.67
CA LEU A 671 3.53 -18.10 -24.23
C LEU A 671 4.02 -19.55 -24.16
N THR A 672 5.10 -19.85 -24.91
CA THR A 672 5.81 -21.13 -24.87
C THR A 672 7.01 -21.08 -23.91
N THR A 673 7.41 -22.23 -23.38
CA THR A 673 8.56 -22.36 -22.46
C THR A 673 9.55 -23.44 -22.93
N GLU A 674 10.85 -23.14 -22.87
CA GLU A 674 11.94 -24.06 -23.19
C GLU A 674 13.02 -24.05 -22.08
N ILE A 675 13.93 -25.03 -22.10
CA ILE A 675 15.13 -25.08 -21.25
C ILE A 675 16.37 -24.83 -22.11
N ALA A 676 17.29 -24.02 -21.60
CA ALA A 676 18.65 -23.93 -22.14
C ALA A 676 19.68 -24.12 -21.01
N ALA A 677 20.76 -24.85 -21.29
CA ALA A 677 21.94 -24.84 -20.42
C ALA A 677 22.71 -23.53 -20.64
N PHE A 678 23.09 -22.85 -19.56
CA PHE A 678 23.86 -21.61 -19.66
C PHE A 678 25.36 -21.86 -19.39
N ASN A 679 25.66 -22.57 -18.32
CA ASN A 679 27.02 -22.97 -17.95
C ASN A 679 26.95 -24.26 -17.08
N PRO A 680 28.06 -24.80 -16.55
CA PRO A 680 28.03 -26.04 -15.75
C PRO A 680 27.18 -25.99 -14.46
N THR A 681 26.88 -24.81 -13.92
CA THR A 681 26.16 -24.63 -12.64
C THR A 681 24.78 -23.99 -12.77
N THR A 682 24.44 -23.43 -13.95
CA THR A 682 23.20 -22.66 -14.17
C THR A 682 22.46 -23.12 -15.42
N GLU A 683 21.14 -23.25 -15.28
CA GLU A 683 20.19 -23.48 -16.37
C GLU A 683 19.17 -22.34 -16.45
N PHE A 684 18.61 -22.16 -17.64
CA PHE A 684 17.60 -21.14 -17.95
C PHE A 684 16.28 -21.82 -18.31
N VAL A 685 15.17 -21.35 -17.74
CA VAL A 685 13.85 -21.45 -18.40
C VAL A 685 13.68 -20.19 -19.23
N ILE A 686 13.50 -20.33 -20.54
CA ILE A 686 13.21 -19.22 -21.45
C ILE A 686 11.73 -19.27 -21.78
N ILE A 687 11.04 -18.13 -21.69
CA ILE A 687 9.64 -17.95 -22.05
C ILE A 687 9.57 -17.00 -23.24
N ARG A 688 8.91 -17.42 -24.31
CA ARG A 688 8.85 -16.71 -25.61
C ARG A 688 7.51 -16.00 -25.83
N GLU A 689 7.32 -15.45 -27.02
CA GLU A 689 6.10 -14.78 -27.52
C GLU A 689 5.67 -13.45 -26.84
N PHE A 690 6.55 -12.78 -26.09
CA PHE A 690 6.24 -11.43 -25.62
C PHE A 690 6.43 -10.39 -26.75
N SER A 691 5.31 -9.91 -27.29
CA SER A 691 5.30 -8.95 -28.40
C SER A 691 5.89 -7.56 -28.11
N ASN A 692 6.29 -7.25 -26.87
CA ASN A 692 7.07 -6.07 -26.49
C ASN A 692 7.57 -6.17 -25.03
N VAL A 693 8.46 -5.24 -24.66
CA VAL A 693 9.06 -5.16 -23.31
C VAL A 693 8.05 -4.88 -22.19
N LYS A 694 6.94 -4.19 -22.46
CA LYS A 694 5.93 -3.89 -21.42
C LYS A 694 5.21 -5.18 -20.98
N LYS A 695 4.82 -6.05 -21.91
CA LYS A 695 4.27 -7.38 -21.57
C LYS A 695 5.27 -8.22 -20.77
N ALA A 696 6.53 -8.30 -21.24
CA ALA A 696 7.56 -9.10 -20.57
C ALA A 696 7.85 -8.60 -19.13
N LYS A 697 7.92 -7.27 -18.90
CA LYS A 697 8.06 -6.70 -17.55
C LYS A 697 6.87 -6.94 -16.63
N ILE A 698 5.64 -6.88 -17.17
CA ILE A 698 4.44 -7.24 -16.41
C ILE A 698 4.52 -8.72 -16.01
N TYR A 699 4.97 -9.60 -16.91
CA TYR A 699 5.15 -11.01 -16.63
C TYR A 699 6.23 -11.27 -15.56
N THR A 700 7.42 -10.69 -15.64
CA THR A 700 8.46 -10.85 -14.60
C THR A 700 8.02 -10.30 -13.23
N SER A 701 7.14 -9.29 -13.22
CA SER A 701 6.50 -8.78 -12.01
C SER A 701 5.46 -9.77 -11.45
N LYS A 702 4.60 -10.34 -12.31
CA LYS A 702 3.65 -11.40 -11.96
C LYS A 702 4.35 -12.64 -11.37
N GLN A 703 5.57 -12.97 -11.82
CA GLN A 703 6.35 -14.08 -11.28
C GLN A 703 6.77 -13.92 -9.81
N LYS A 704 6.60 -12.73 -9.20
CA LYS A 704 6.84 -12.48 -7.78
C LYS A 704 5.58 -12.67 -6.90
N THR A 705 4.43 -12.96 -7.51
CA THR A 705 3.14 -13.12 -6.80
C THR A 705 2.97 -14.54 -6.23
N PRO A 706 2.16 -14.74 -5.17
CA PRO A 706 1.88 -16.07 -4.59
C PRO A 706 1.24 -17.10 -5.54
N GLN A 707 0.82 -16.68 -6.73
CA GLN A 707 0.28 -17.57 -7.78
C GLN A 707 1.37 -18.13 -8.71
N SER A 708 2.57 -17.55 -8.71
CA SER A 708 3.71 -18.06 -9.49
C SER A 708 4.22 -19.39 -8.94
N PRO A 709 4.67 -20.34 -9.79
CA PRO A 709 5.40 -21.52 -9.33
C PRO A 709 6.68 -21.17 -8.57
N LEU A 710 7.32 -20.02 -8.87
CA LEU A 710 8.55 -19.56 -8.20
C LEU A 710 8.30 -19.10 -6.75
N SER A 711 7.08 -18.70 -6.39
CA SER A 711 6.74 -18.20 -5.05
C SER A 711 6.90 -19.24 -3.92
N LYS A 712 6.95 -20.53 -4.29
CA LYS A 712 7.19 -21.64 -3.36
C LYS A 712 8.67 -21.90 -3.09
N ILE A 713 9.56 -21.36 -3.93
CA ILE A 713 11.02 -21.54 -3.83
C ILE A 713 11.56 -20.56 -2.80
N ARG A 714 12.17 -21.08 -1.73
CA ARG A 714 12.71 -20.28 -0.61
C ARG A 714 14.16 -20.66 -0.33
N GLY A 715 14.95 -19.69 0.14
CA GLY A 715 16.35 -19.89 0.54
C GLY A 715 17.37 -20.05 -0.61
N ILE A 716 16.90 -20.21 -1.85
CA ILE A 716 17.75 -20.48 -3.02
C ILE A 716 17.81 -19.24 -3.91
N LYS A 717 19.00 -18.92 -4.42
CA LYS A 717 19.19 -17.82 -5.37
C LYS A 717 18.78 -18.25 -6.78
N PHE A 718 17.93 -17.45 -7.41
CA PHE A 718 17.60 -17.52 -8.82
C PHE A 718 17.26 -16.10 -9.30
N ASP A 719 17.49 -15.82 -10.58
CA ASP A 719 17.21 -14.53 -11.19
C ASP A 719 16.06 -14.63 -12.19
N THR A 720 15.36 -13.51 -12.44
CA THR A 720 14.27 -13.44 -13.42
C THR A 720 14.26 -12.08 -14.10
N PHE A 721 14.51 -12.07 -15.41
CA PHE A 721 14.78 -10.87 -16.20
C PHE A 721 14.17 -10.94 -17.61
N VAL A 722 14.09 -9.79 -18.28
CA VAL A 722 13.70 -9.69 -19.69
C VAL A 722 14.96 -9.60 -20.55
N ILE A 723 14.94 -10.19 -21.74
CA ILE A 723 16.03 -10.12 -22.74
C ILE A 723 15.43 -10.09 -24.14
N SER A 724 16.02 -9.32 -25.06
CA SER A 724 15.60 -9.34 -26.47
C SER A 724 16.03 -10.64 -27.14
N SER A 725 15.31 -11.06 -28.19
CA SER A 725 15.71 -12.20 -29.03
C SER A 725 17.13 -12.05 -29.60
N GLU A 726 17.57 -10.81 -29.85
CA GLU A 726 18.91 -10.45 -30.32
C GLU A 726 20.00 -10.63 -29.25
N ASN A 727 19.70 -10.28 -27.99
CA ASN A 727 20.70 -10.31 -26.90
C ASN A 727 20.85 -11.68 -26.24
N LEU A 728 19.88 -12.60 -26.38
CA LEU A 728 19.99 -13.93 -25.79
C LEU A 728 21.18 -14.74 -26.38
N PRO A 729 21.39 -14.84 -27.70
CA PRO A 729 22.59 -15.47 -28.26
C PRO A 729 23.89 -14.85 -27.73
N VAL A 730 23.95 -13.52 -27.60
CA VAL A 730 25.10 -12.80 -27.06
C VAL A 730 25.36 -13.17 -25.59
N LEU A 731 24.32 -13.32 -24.77
CA LEU A 731 24.43 -13.78 -23.38
C LEU A 731 24.96 -15.22 -23.32
N LEU A 732 24.37 -16.13 -24.09
CA LEU A 732 24.80 -17.53 -24.15
C LEU A 732 26.26 -17.66 -24.61
N GLN A 733 26.70 -16.85 -25.57
CA GLN A 733 28.08 -16.82 -26.05
C GLN A 733 29.07 -16.17 -25.06
N ASN A 734 28.66 -15.09 -24.39
CA ASN A 734 29.53 -14.37 -23.45
C ASN A 734 29.73 -15.10 -22.11
N GLY A 735 28.84 -16.03 -21.77
CA GLY A 735 28.90 -16.89 -20.57
C GLY A 735 28.77 -16.16 -19.23
N ASN A 736 28.50 -14.85 -19.25
CA ASN A 736 28.53 -13.98 -18.07
C ASN A 736 27.14 -13.43 -17.72
N LEU A 737 26.47 -14.07 -16.75
CA LEU A 737 25.12 -13.68 -16.33
C LEU A 737 25.13 -12.35 -15.55
N GLU A 738 26.15 -12.07 -14.73
CA GLU A 738 26.20 -10.85 -13.92
C GLU A 738 26.38 -9.59 -14.79
N GLU A 739 27.13 -9.71 -15.88
CA GLU A 739 27.29 -8.67 -16.91
C GLU A 739 25.96 -8.37 -17.61
N TYR A 740 25.19 -9.40 -18.00
CA TYR A 740 23.85 -9.17 -18.54
C TYR A 740 22.85 -8.66 -17.51
N LEU A 741 22.86 -9.15 -16.27
CA LEU A 741 22.01 -8.62 -15.20
C LEU A 741 22.34 -7.16 -14.85
N THR A 742 23.57 -6.72 -15.10
CA THR A 742 23.99 -5.32 -14.99
C THR A 742 23.50 -4.50 -16.18
N TYR A 743 23.67 -4.99 -17.40
CA TYR A 743 23.09 -4.38 -18.61
C TYR A 743 21.56 -4.24 -18.48
N TYR A 744 20.86 -5.28 -18.03
CA TYR A 744 19.42 -5.34 -17.83
C TYR A 744 18.93 -4.20 -16.92
N LYS A 745 19.53 -4.05 -15.73
CA LYS A 745 19.20 -3.00 -14.76
C LYS A 745 19.35 -1.57 -15.31
N ASN A 746 20.19 -1.37 -16.32
CA ASN A 746 20.51 -0.05 -16.87
C ASN A 746 19.70 0.28 -18.14
N ASN A 747 19.15 -0.72 -18.84
CA ASN A 747 18.50 -0.53 -20.15
C ASN A 747 17.04 -1.02 -20.22
N TYR A 748 16.57 -1.81 -19.24
CA TYR A 748 15.18 -2.27 -19.15
C TYR A 748 14.43 -1.52 -18.05
#